data_AF-A0AAV6G3P7-F1
#
_entry.id   AF-A0AAV6G3P7-F1
#
_cell.length_a   1.000
_cell.length_b   1.000
_cell.length_c   1.000
_cell.angle_alpha   90.00
_cell.angle_beta   90.00
_cell.angle_gamma   90.00
#
_symmetry.space_group_name_H-M   'P 1'
#
loop_
_entity.id
_entity.type
_entity.pdbx_description
1 polymer ?
#
loop_
_entity_poly.entity_id
_entity_poly.type
_entity_poly.pdbx_seq_one_letter_code
_entity_poly.pdbx_strand_id
1 'polypeptide(L)'
;MCGRYERSTEFVHPPLKLLQSWASCLSWSVSKPTLLPVSIDGVNVEVVSTYKYLGLHLDNKLDWSANTDALYKKGQSRLYFLRRLRSFNVCSKLLRMFYQSVVASVLFYAVVCWGGSTKKKDAGRLDRLALTELKQVVKVAVDTLECRVERSFQAMATTSLLPLLEDEPMPVHSFQGQAESTVRAAARALASHSRQAEISMCEMIQELKRKMKPVEMVNLEGSFACLHPDAKQKTRCQACLPCRFYNLMGQLCQKNTEALVRATKMSLDWLRRRLHVVSSQYLSAFAAMGRPVAQVPLFKASIQLAIPNIVLRPSLEDIQSILNKVVNTVLSMAKDIPLWEYAHLHHKQLQVEQQAARDLGDDGPVTKQITLKPLDRQLAEHKDVTKAVVQLSSIVSSLKADAGDVLGGLAHFSILWNQDAEEQVKLFLESSPSLPEFSAQISSYSALEAQIEELPASCTVGSVLYETEQLKLSLVQECRAWKRAFGAALNRQASGHMTEIYGFLDSVGRQLQRPLLDLEDVRAAMAMLREARDGEIRIDSLIGPVEESFALLHRHELHFADGNAEKVDSLTYAWRNLNALVVQTQNTLVAIQPAMKSDLQTGVECFQATVQNFYSHYDTSGPGVAGLAPREASDRLQAFQAQFDDLWRKYITFSGGEELFGLPVKEYPDLHRIKRELSLLSKLYGLYNSVIDSVSGYYDIQWTDLNIEKINSELQDFQNRIRKLPKALKEWQAFSDLKKKIDDFNETCPLLYMMANKAMMARHWQRLGDITGHSFDVDSANFSLRNIMEAPLLKYKEDIEDVCISAVKERDIEVKLKDVVAEWSSHTFTFAPFRNRGELLLKGSDTAEKVALMEDSLMILASLMSNRYNAPFKPAIQQWVHKLSNTTEVIEKWLMVQNLWIYLEAVFVGGDIAKQLPQEAKRFQNIDKSWQKIMQRAHEVPDMVQCSVGDETLSQLLPHLLEQLEVCQKSLSGYLERKRLLFPRFFFISDPALLEILGQASDSHTIQAHLLSLFDNVNRVVFHEKNYDQILSFQSQEGEAVAHGNVEVWLGQLLSGVKSTIHSITRQAHLAISDPGLKLLEFQAAFPAQVGLLGIQLTWTRDAEEALKLSKTDKKIMQTTNQKFLDILNELIDMTTRDLTKMERTKFETLITIHVHQKDIFDDLVSMSIRSALDFEWQKQSRFYFLQDVDRCVIQITDVEFDYCNEYLGCTDRLVITPLTDSLVSARWRKLCLSLLPS
;
A
#
# COMPACT_ATOMS: atom_id res chain seq x y z
N MET A 1 35.70 7.00 -39.64
CA MET A 1 35.07 8.17 -40.27
C MET A 1 34.47 9.05 -39.19
N CYS A 2 34.74 10.36 -39.27
CA CYS A 2 34.17 11.55 -38.57
C CYS A 2 33.71 11.40 -37.11
N GLY A 3 34.15 12.19 -36.12
CA GLY A 3 34.87 13.46 -36.10
C GLY A 3 34.35 14.24 -34.88
N ARG A 4 35.22 14.61 -33.93
CA ARG A 4 34.95 15.69 -32.97
C ARG A 4 36.23 16.45 -32.68
N TYR A 5 36.16 17.73 -33.03
CA TYR A 5 37.02 18.81 -32.63
C TYR A 5 37.11 18.89 -31.10
N GLU A 6 38.33 18.96 -30.56
CA GLU A 6 38.60 19.80 -29.39
C GLU A 6 40.01 20.38 -29.48
N ARG A 7 40.06 21.72 -29.46
CA ARG A 7 41.24 22.55 -29.61
C ARG A 7 42.23 22.30 -28.48
N SER A 8 43.44 21.88 -28.83
CA SER A 8 44.62 22.15 -28.00
C SER A 8 45.71 22.75 -28.89
N THR A 9 45.92 24.05 -28.72
CA THR A 9 47.14 24.74 -29.14
C THR A 9 48.29 24.21 -28.30
N GLU A 10 48.92 23.12 -28.73
CA GLU A 10 50.19 22.65 -28.21
C GLU A 10 51.34 23.46 -28.83
N PHE A 11 51.75 24.56 -28.20
CA PHE A 11 53.10 25.10 -28.40
C PHE A 11 54.09 24.21 -27.63
N VAL A 12 54.53 23.12 -28.26
CA VAL A 12 55.62 22.27 -27.76
C VAL A 12 56.95 22.97 -28.04
N HIS A 13 57.59 23.56 -27.03
CA HIS A 13 59.02 23.85 -27.12
C HIS A 13 59.80 22.52 -27.03
N PRO A 14 60.67 22.18 -28.00
CA PRO A 14 61.45 20.95 -27.94
C PRO A 14 62.51 21.04 -26.81
N PRO A 15 62.90 19.91 -26.21
CA PRO A 15 63.96 19.88 -25.20
C PRO A 15 65.27 20.46 -25.74
N LEU A 16 66.07 21.13 -24.89
CA LEU A 16 67.38 21.72 -25.22
C LEU A 16 68.33 20.75 -25.95
N LYS A 17 68.18 19.43 -25.74
CA LYS A 17 68.91 18.39 -26.48
C LYS A 17 68.59 18.30 -27.98
N LEU A 18 67.38 18.67 -28.41
CA LEU A 18 67.00 18.70 -29.84
C LEU A 18 67.53 19.95 -30.55
N LEU A 19 67.64 21.08 -29.83
CA LEU A 19 68.28 22.31 -30.34
C LEU A 19 69.80 22.16 -30.54
N GLN A 20 70.45 21.25 -29.81
CA GLN A 20 71.85 20.88 -30.07
C GLN A 20 72.06 20.23 -31.45
N SER A 21 71.04 19.62 -32.06
CA SER A 21 71.14 19.03 -33.40
C SER A 21 70.93 20.04 -34.54
N TRP A 22 70.26 21.16 -34.28
CA TRP A 22 70.06 22.25 -35.26
C TRP A 22 71.17 23.31 -35.21
N ALA A 23 71.86 23.43 -34.07
CA ALA A 23 72.97 24.36 -33.89
C ALA A 23 74.28 23.93 -34.59
N SER A 24 74.33 22.75 -35.21
CA SER A 24 75.49 22.32 -36.02
C SER A 24 75.68 23.10 -37.32
N CYS A 25 74.72 23.94 -37.73
CA CYS A 25 74.82 24.78 -38.94
C CYS A 25 75.43 26.18 -38.71
N LEU A 26 75.78 26.55 -37.48
CA LEU A 26 76.48 27.80 -37.16
C LEU A 26 77.71 27.51 -36.31
N SER A 27 78.69 26.79 -36.87
CA SER A 27 79.99 26.65 -36.24
C SER A 27 80.78 27.96 -36.39
N TRP A 28 80.85 28.76 -35.33
CA TRP A 28 81.97 29.71 -35.20
C TRP A 28 83.19 28.88 -34.81
N SER A 29 84.09 28.69 -35.79
CA SER A 29 85.32 27.94 -35.65
C SER A 29 86.13 28.41 -34.45
N VAL A 30 86.62 27.43 -33.69
CA VAL A 30 87.59 27.59 -32.61
C VAL A 30 88.92 28.07 -33.20
N SER A 31 89.10 29.38 -33.30
CA SER A 31 90.40 30.01 -33.53
C SER A 31 90.45 31.29 -32.71
N LYS A 32 91.29 31.34 -31.68
CA LYS A 32 91.54 32.55 -30.88
C LYS A 32 92.03 33.67 -31.80
N PRO A 33 91.32 34.80 -31.96
CA PRO A 33 91.94 36.02 -32.42
C PRO A 33 92.53 36.73 -31.20
N THR A 34 93.82 37.02 -31.22
CA THR A 34 94.37 38.13 -30.43
C THR A 34 93.64 39.41 -30.87
N LEU A 35 92.71 39.89 -30.04
CA LEU A 35 92.03 41.17 -30.26
C LEU A 35 93.07 42.29 -30.14
N LEU A 36 93.51 42.82 -31.28
CA LEU A 36 94.18 44.12 -31.34
C LEU A 36 93.15 45.22 -31.02
N PRO A 37 93.53 46.31 -30.33
CA PRO A 37 92.62 47.40 -30.03
C PRO A 37 92.11 48.03 -31.33
N VAL A 38 90.79 48.02 -31.51
CA VAL A 38 90.13 48.73 -32.61
C VAL A 38 90.02 50.19 -32.21
N SER A 39 90.67 51.08 -32.96
CA SER A 39 90.49 52.53 -32.84
C SER A 39 89.45 52.99 -33.84
N ILE A 40 88.38 53.63 -33.35
CA ILE A 40 87.42 54.34 -34.20
C ILE A 40 87.71 55.83 -33.99
N ASP A 41 88.01 56.56 -35.07
CA ASP A 41 88.35 57.99 -35.07
C ASP A 41 89.46 58.39 -34.06
N GLY A 42 90.49 57.56 -33.92
CA GLY A 42 91.65 57.84 -33.05
C GLY A 42 91.41 57.62 -31.55
N VAL A 43 90.24 57.12 -31.15
CA VAL A 43 89.93 56.74 -29.76
C VAL A 43 89.94 55.21 -29.64
N ASN A 44 90.74 54.68 -28.71
CA ASN A 44 90.76 53.25 -28.40
C ASN A 44 89.41 52.84 -27.79
N VAL A 45 88.73 51.88 -28.41
CA VAL A 45 87.46 51.34 -27.89
C VAL A 45 87.72 50.52 -26.62
N GLU A 46 87.06 50.87 -25.53
CA GLU A 46 87.19 50.18 -24.23
C GLU A 46 86.63 48.76 -24.32
N VAL A 47 87.47 47.75 -24.05
CA VAL A 47 87.05 46.34 -24.02
C VAL A 47 86.38 46.05 -22.68
N VAL A 48 85.05 46.03 -22.67
CA VAL A 48 84.27 45.67 -21.48
C VAL A 48 84.23 44.14 -21.33
N SER A 49 84.46 43.62 -20.12
CA SER A 49 84.46 42.17 -19.85
C SER A 49 83.09 41.51 -20.05
N THR A 50 82.01 42.25 -19.83
CA THR A 50 80.62 41.81 -20.00
C THR A 50 79.72 42.99 -20.35
N TYR A 51 78.93 42.88 -21.42
CA TYR A 51 78.00 43.91 -21.87
C TYR A 51 76.58 43.34 -22.06
N LYS A 52 75.56 44.09 -21.67
CA LYS A 52 74.16 43.66 -21.80
C LYS A 52 73.55 44.23 -23.08
N TYR A 53 73.24 43.38 -24.04
CA TYR A 53 72.64 43.75 -25.32
C TYR A 53 71.30 43.03 -25.52
N LEU A 54 70.23 43.79 -25.77
CA LEU A 54 68.86 43.27 -25.97
C LEU A 54 68.41 42.23 -24.92
N GLY A 55 68.86 42.38 -23.68
CA GLY A 55 68.51 41.49 -22.56
C GLY A 55 69.44 40.29 -22.34
N LEU A 56 70.37 40.01 -23.25
CA LEU A 56 71.42 38.99 -23.12
C LEU A 56 72.71 39.61 -22.56
N HIS A 57 73.45 38.87 -21.73
CA HIS A 57 74.77 39.29 -21.24
C HIS A 57 75.85 38.63 -22.09
N LEU A 58 76.53 39.43 -22.90
CA LEU A 58 77.65 39.02 -23.74
C LEU A 58 78.93 39.16 -22.93
N ASP A 59 79.68 38.08 -22.77
CA ASP A 59 81.02 38.12 -22.18
C ASP A 59 82.08 38.26 -23.28
N ASN A 60 83.23 38.84 -22.94
CA ASN A 60 84.34 39.01 -23.87
C ASN A 60 84.97 37.69 -24.37
N LYS A 61 84.65 36.56 -23.73
CA LYS A 61 85.07 35.21 -24.13
C LYS A 61 83.98 34.46 -24.92
N LEU A 62 82.80 35.07 -25.10
CA LEU A 62 81.61 34.49 -25.74
C LEU A 62 81.27 33.08 -25.21
N ASP A 63 81.56 32.80 -23.93
CA ASP A 63 81.31 31.52 -23.27
C ASP A 63 79.93 31.43 -22.61
N TRP A 64 79.17 32.54 -22.66
CA TRP A 64 77.79 32.68 -22.19
C TRP A 64 77.57 32.38 -20.70
N SER A 65 78.62 32.16 -19.91
CA SER A 65 78.51 31.81 -18.48
C SER A 65 77.81 32.95 -17.72
N ALA A 66 78.16 34.21 -18.01
CA ALA A 66 77.54 35.38 -17.42
C ALA A 66 76.03 35.50 -17.74
N ASN A 67 75.63 35.13 -18.97
CA ASN A 67 74.21 35.09 -19.37
C ASN A 67 73.45 33.99 -18.62
N THR A 68 74.03 32.79 -18.54
CA THR A 68 73.39 31.66 -17.85
C THR A 68 73.21 31.91 -16.35
N ASP A 69 74.17 32.55 -15.68
CA ASP A 69 74.04 32.92 -14.27
C ASP A 69 72.97 34.01 -14.04
N ALA A 70 72.88 34.99 -14.96
CA ALA A 70 71.82 36.01 -14.91
C ALA A 70 70.43 35.40 -15.14
N LEU A 71 70.30 34.47 -16.09
CA LEU A 71 69.06 33.73 -16.35
C LEU A 71 68.68 32.81 -15.18
N TYR A 72 69.64 32.11 -14.59
CA TYR A 72 69.44 31.24 -13.44
C TYR A 72 68.91 32.04 -12.24
N LYS A 73 69.53 33.19 -11.91
CA LYS A 73 69.07 34.08 -10.83
C LYS A 73 67.66 34.62 -11.09
N LYS A 74 67.35 35.05 -12.32
CA LYS A 74 66.00 35.52 -12.70
C LYS A 74 64.95 34.40 -12.70
N GLY A 75 65.30 33.21 -13.14
CA GLY A 75 64.41 32.04 -13.10
C GLY A 75 64.08 31.65 -11.66
N GLN A 76 65.08 31.66 -10.78
CA GLN A 76 64.92 31.33 -9.38
C GLN A 76 64.05 32.33 -8.62
N SER A 77 64.19 33.63 -8.88
CA SER A 77 63.33 34.66 -8.27
C SER A 77 61.88 34.57 -8.74
N ARG A 78 61.63 34.19 -10.01
CA ARG A 78 60.27 34.00 -10.53
C ARG A 78 59.62 32.70 -10.05
N LEU A 79 60.42 31.65 -9.86
CA LEU A 79 59.97 30.40 -9.23
C LEU A 79 59.52 30.59 -7.77
N TYR A 80 60.04 31.58 -7.05
CA TYR A 80 59.55 31.94 -5.71
C TYR A 80 58.06 32.33 -5.76
N PHE A 81 57.64 33.14 -6.73
CA PHE A 81 56.23 33.48 -6.89
C PHE A 81 55.37 32.26 -7.24
N LEU A 82 55.88 31.34 -8.07
CA LEU A 82 55.16 30.10 -8.37
C LEU A 82 54.99 29.21 -7.12
N ARG A 83 55.99 29.15 -6.24
CA ARG A 83 55.89 28.46 -4.94
C ARG A 83 54.91 29.16 -3.99
N ARG A 84 54.87 30.49 -4.01
CA ARG A 84 53.96 31.30 -3.17
C ARG A 84 52.51 31.25 -3.68
N LEU A 85 52.28 31.24 -4.99
CA LEU A 85 50.97 31.00 -5.60
C LEU A 85 50.47 29.57 -5.31
N ARG A 86 51.38 28.59 -5.27
CA ARG A 86 51.07 27.24 -4.79
C ARG A 86 50.66 27.23 -3.31
N SER A 87 51.30 28.04 -2.45
CA SER A 87 50.88 28.16 -1.04
C SER A 87 49.53 28.85 -0.85
N PHE A 88 49.05 29.59 -1.85
CA PHE A 88 47.70 30.17 -1.89
C PHE A 88 46.66 29.27 -2.58
N ASN A 89 46.96 27.98 -2.80
CA ASN A 89 46.05 26.99 -3.38
C ASN A 89 45.47 27.36 -4.77
N VAL A 90 46.23 28.10 -5.58
CA VAL A 90 45.84 28.40 -6.96
C VAL A 90 45.77 27.11 -7.80
N CYS A 91 44.71 26.95 -8.58
CA CYS A 91 44.44 25.79 -9.43
C CYS A 91 45.65 25.42 -10.33
N SER A 92 45.87 24.12 -10.53
CA SER A 92 46.99 23.56 -11.29
C SER A 92 47.06 24.05 -12.74
N LYS A 93 45.91 24.37 -13.37
CA LYS A 93 45.83 24.94 -14.72
C LYS A 93 46.38 26.36 -14.78
N LEU A 94 46.04 27.20 -13.78
CA LEU A 94 46.54 28.56 -13.63
C LEU A 94 48.03 28.58 -13.27
N LEU A 95 48.50 27.65 -12.42
CA LEU A 95 49.93 27.51 -12.11
C LEU A 95 50.75 27.10 -13.33
N ARG A 96 50.22 26.21 -14.18
CA ARG A 96 50.86 25.80 -15.44
C ARG A 96 50.93 26.97 -16.43
N MET A 97 49.84 27.74 -16.57
CA MET A 97 49.82 28.96 -17.37
C MET A 97 50.85 29.98 -16.87
N PHE A 98 50.90 30.22 -15.55
CA PHE A 98 51.87 31.14 -14.94
C PHE A 98 53.32 30.68 -15.15
N TYR A 99 53.61 29.38 -15.05
CA TYR A 99 54.94 28.84 -15.37
C TYR A 99 55.31 29.10 -16.82
N GLN A 100 54.41 28.81 -17.77
CA GLN A 100 54.66 28.97 -19.20
C GLN A 100 54.84 30.45 -19.59
N SER A 101 54.01 31.35 -19.07
CA SER A 101 54.04 32.76 -19.43
C SER A 101 55.13 33.57 -18.72
N VAL A 102 55.48 33.23 -17.47
CA VAL A 102 56.38 34.07 -16.64
C VAL A 102 57.76 33.46 -16.42
N VAL A 103 57.87 32.14 -16.31
CA VAL A 103 59.13 31.45 -15.99
C VAL A 103 59.79 30.90 -17.26
N ALA A 104 59.06 30.13 -18.07
CA ALA A 104 59.60 29.52 -19.29
C ALA A 104 59.96 30.57 -20.35
N SER A 105 59.14 31.62 -20.52
CA SER A 105 59.40 32.72 -21.45
C SER A 105 60.73 33.43 -21.23
N VAL A 106 61.23 33.48 -19.98
CA VAL A 106 62.52 34.10 -19.65
C VAL A 106 63.67 33.12 -19.75
N LEU A 107 63.49 31.87 -19.32
CA LEU A 107 64.55 30.86 -19.40
C LEU A 107 64.92 30.50 -20.84
N PHE A 108 63.95 30.58 -21.77
CA PHE A 108 64.15 30.25 -23.18
C PHE A 108 64.26 31.48 -24.10
N TYR A 109 64.36 32.69 -23.55
CA TYR A 109 64.52 33.91 -24.35
C TYR A 109 65.82 33.89 -25.17
N ALA A 110 65.70 34.03 -26.49
CA ALA A 110 66.79 34.00 -27.46
C ALA A 110 67.72 32.76 -27.34
N VAL A 111 67.18 31.61 -26.91
CA VAL A 111 67.93 30.36 -26.69
C VAL A 111 68.65 29.85 -27.95
N VAL A 112 68.17 30.21 -29.14
CA VAL A 112 68.83 29.89 -30.42
C VAL A 112 70.21 30.54 -30.52
N CYS A 113 70.42 31.70 -29.90
CA CYS A 113 71.67 32.46 -29.99
C CYS A 113 72.76 31.96 -29.04
N TRP A 114 72.40 31.47 -27.85
CA TRP A 114 73.37 31.11 -26.79
C TRP A 114 73.30 29.63 -26.37
N GLY A 115 72.22 28.92 -26.67
CA GLY A 115 71.99 27.55 -26.21
C GLY A 115 72.96 26.51 -26.78
N GLY A 116 73.44 26.70 -28.01
CA GLY A 116 74.42 25.80 -28.64
C GLY A 116 75.84 25.94 -28.05
N SER A 117 76.21 27.14 -27.61
CA SER A 117 77.56 27.47 -27.13
C SER A 117 77.69 27.47 -25.60
N THR A 118 76.66 27.01 -24.88
CA THR A 118 76.65 26.93 -23.41
C THR A 118 77.44 25.73 -22.90
N LYS A 119 78.25 25.90 -21.86
CA LYS A 119 78.99 24.81 -21.21
C LYS A 119 78.02 23.74 -20.67
N LYS A 120 78.35 22.45 -20.83
CA LYS A 120 77.54 21.30 -20.34
C LYS A 120 77.11 21.43 -18.87
N LYS A 121 77.97 21.98 -18.01
CA LYS A 121 77.68 22.21 -16.59
C LYS A 121 76.54 23.20 -16.37
N ASP A 122 76.51 24.29 -17.14
CA ASP A 122 75.53 25.37 -17.00
C ASP A 122 74.21 25.03 -17.72
N ALA A 123 74.29 24.30 -18.84
CA ALA A 123 73.11 23.67 -19.45
C ALA A 123 72.41 22.70 -18.48
N GLY A 124 73.19 21.87 -17.75
CA GLY A 124 72.66 21.00 -16.70
C GLY A 124 72.03 21.73 -15.51
N ARG A 125 72.54 22.92 -15.15
CA ARG A 125 71.94 23.78 -14.11
C ARG A 125 70.59 24.35 -14.55
N LEU A 126 70.46 24.77 -15.81
CA LEU A 126 69.22 25.31 -16.35
C LEU A 126 68.16 24.21 -16.59
N ASP A 127 68.56 23.02 -17.03
CA ASP A 127 67.65 21.86 -17.20
C ASP A 127 67.06 21.36 -15.87
N ARG A 128 67.83 21.38 -14.78
CA ARG A 128 67.32 21.08 -13.43
C ARG A 128 66.26 22.09 -12.96
N LEU A 129 66.32 23.33 -13.45
CA LEU A 129 65.32 24.37 -13.19
C LEU A 129 64.02 24.15 -13.99
N ALA A 130 64.04 23.30 -15.04
CA ALA A 130 62.97 23.11 -16.04
C ALA A 130 62.00 21.93 -15.78
N LEU A 131 61.96 21.37 -14.56
CA LEU A 131 60.97 20.36 -14.12
C LEU A 131 60.97 19.00 -14.87
N THR A 132 62.07 18.60 -15.52
CA THR A 132 62.17 17.32 -16.27
C THR A 132 61.87 16.08 -15.42
N GLU A 133 62.30 16.05 -14.16
CA GLU A 133 62.01 14.95 -13.23
C GLU A 133 60.51 14.84 -12.88
N LEU A 134 59.80 15.97 -12.78
CA LEU A 134 58.36 15.98 -12.52
C LEU A 134 57.59 15.40 -13.71
N LYS A 135 58.01 15.68 -14.95
CA LYS A 135 57.40 15.10 -16.15
C LYS A 135 57.55 13.57 -16.20
N GLN A 136 58.70 13.04 -15.79
CA GLN A 136 58.94 11.60 -15.74
C GLN A 136 58.04 10.90 -14.71
N VAL A 137 57.93 11.48 -13.51
CA VAL A 137 57.05 10.94 -12.44
C VAL A 137 55.59 10.96 -12.85
N VAL A 138 55.12 12.05 -13.47
CA VAL A 138 53.74 12.15 -13.98
C VAL A 138 53.47 11.10 -15.05
N LYS A 139 54.40 10.89 -15.99
CA LYS A 139 54.24 9.88 -17.03
C LYS A 139 54.10 8.46 -16.47
N VAL A 140 54.99 8.07 -15.55
CA VAL A 140 54.95 6.73 -14.92
C VAL A 140 53.64 6.52 -14.14
N ALA A 141 53.17 7.55 -13.43
CA ALA A 141 51.91 7.49 -12.69
C ALA A 141 50.69 7.35 -13.61
N VAL A 142 50.64 8.11 -14.71
CA VAL A 142 49.55 8.04 -15.71
C VAL A 142 49.54 6.69 -16.43
N ASP A 143 50.70 6.22 -16.92
CA ASP A 143 50.80 4.94 -17.63
C ASP A 143 50.36 3.76 -16.71
N THR A 144 50.75 3.80 -15.43
CA THR A 144 50.36 2.77 -14.46
C THR A 144 48.86 2.80 -14.14
N LEU A 145 48.29 4.01 -14.00
CA LEU A 145 46.87 4.18 -13.71
C LEU A 145 46.00 3.73 -14.90
N GLU A 146 46.25 4.27 -16.09
CA GLU A 146 45.40 4.03 -17.28
C GLU A 146 45.61 2.61 -17.85
N CYS A 147 46.85 2.17 -18.03
CA CYS A 147 47.12 0.92 -18.76
C CYS A 147 47.06 -0.34 -17.89
N ARG A 148 47.29 -0.23 -16.58
CA ARG A 148 47.33 -1.40 -15.68
C ARG A 148 46.15 -1.44 -14.73
N VAL A 149 45.84 -0.35 -14.04
CA VAL A 149 44.76 -0.31 -13.04
C VAL A 149 43.38 -0.23 -13.72
N GLU A 150 43.15 0.75 -14.59
CA GLU A 150 41.83 0.93 -15.22
C GLU A 150 41.47 -0.21 -16.20
N ARG A 151 42.44 -0.73 -16.96
CA ARG A 151 42.23 -1.91 -17.81
C ARG A 151 41.84 -3.15 -17.01
N SER A 152 42.43 -3.34 -15.82
CA SER A 152 42.06 -4.46 -14.92
C SER A 152 40.61 -4.31 -14.42
N PHE A 153 40.20 -3.09 -14.04
CA PHE A 153 38.81 -2.83 -13.66
C PHE A 153 37.82 -3.03 -14.81
N GLN A 154 38.20 -2.70 -16.04
CA GLN A 154 37.35 -2.92 -17.22
C GLN A 154 37.19 -4.42 -17.53
N ALA A 155 38.27 -5.20 -17.44
CA ALA A 155 38.21 -6.66 -17.58
C ALA A 155 37.33 -7.29 -16.49
N MET A 156 37.45 -6.80 -15.25
CA MET A 156 36.57 -7.23 -14.16
C MET A 156 35.10 -6.93 -14.45
N ALA A 157 34.79 -5.70 -14.86
CA ALA A 157 33.41 -5.27 -15.12
C ALA A 157 32.72 -6.03 -16.27
N THR A 158 33.48 -6.65 -17.18
CA THR A 158 32.97 -7.38 -18.36
C THR A 158 32.97 -8.90 -18.20
N THR A 159 33.45 -9.42 -17.07
CA THR A 159 33.47 -10.87 -16.81
C THR A 159 32.04 -11.39 -16.58
N SER A 160 31.60 -12.35 -17.40
CA SER A 160 30.32 -13.04 -17.19
C SER A 160 30.45 -14.07 -16.07
N LEU A 161 29.64 -13.93 -15.01
CA LEU A 161 29.65 -14.83 -13.86
C LEU A 161 28.84 -16.11 -14.12
N LEU A 162 27.85 -16.03 -15.01
CA LEU A 162 26.90 -17.11 -15.28
C LEU A 162 26.64 -17.22 -16.80
N PRO A 163 27.45 -17.97 -17.54
CA PRO A 163 27.18 -18.29 -18.94
C PRO A 163 26.02 -19.30 -19.03
N LEU A 164 24.93 -18.92 -19.69
CA LEU A 164 23.73 -19.76 -19.85
C LEU A 164 23.78 -20.50 -21.19
N LEU A 165 23.60 -21.83 -21.17
CA LEU A 165 23.54 -22.67 -22.39
C LEU A 165 22.31 -22.31 -23.23
N GLU A 166 22.44 -22.32 -24.56
CA GLU A 166 21.38 -21.91 -25.50
C GLU A 166 20.62 -23.09 -26.12
N ASP A 167 21.09 -24.33 -25.91
CA ASP A 167 20.69 -25.47 -26.76
C ASP A 167 19.60 -26.37 -26.16
N GLU A 168 19.54 -26.59 -24.83
CA GLU A 168 18.58 -27.52 -24.20
C GLU A 168 18.03 -27.05 -22.83
N PRO A 169 16.75 -27.35 -22.51
CA PRO A 169 16.16 -27.12 -21.19
C PRO A 169 16.78 -28.04 -20.14
N MET A 170 17.19 -27.48 -19.00
CA MET A 170 17.90 -28.23 -17.95
C MET A 170 17.02 -28.51 -16.73
N PRO A 171 17.24 -29.66 -16.05
CA PRO A 171 16.72 -29.88 -14.72
C PRO A 171 17.26 -28.84 -13.75
N VAL A 172 16.40 -28.37 -12.85
CA VAL A 172 16.68 -27.24 -11.95
C VAL A 172 17.90 -27.51 -11.03
N HIS A 173 18.10 -28.77 -10.60
CA HIS A 173 19.28 -29.15 -9.79
C HIS A 173 20.59 -29.16 -10.59
N SER A 174 20.56 -29.56 -11.85
CA SER A 174 21.74 -29.53 -12.73
C SER A 174 22.19 -28.09 -13.00
N PHE A 175 21.21 -27.18 -13.16
CA PHE A 175 21.47 -25.75 -13.29
C PHE A 175 22.20 -25.15 -12.08
N GLN A 176 21.80 -25.53 -10.87
CA GLN A 176 22.48 -25.10 -9.65
C GLN A 176 23.96 -25.54 -9.63
N GLY A 177 24.25 -26.81 -9.92
CA GLY A 177 25.62 -27.33 -9.94
C GLY A 177 26.52 -26.65 -10.99
N GLN A 178 25.97 -26.35 -12.16
CA GLN A 178 26.70 -25.62 -13.21
C GLN A 178 26.95 -24.16 -12.82
N ALA A 179 25.97 -23.48 -12.22
CA ALA A 179 26.12 -22.13 -11.71
C ALA A 179 27.23 -22.04 -10.65
N GLU A 180 27.27 -22.99 -9.70
CA GLU A 180 28.32 -23.03 -8.68
C GLU A 180 29.72 -23.21 -9.27
N SER A 181 29.87 -24.06 -10.29
CA SER A 181 31.16 -24.30 -10.95
C SER A 181 31.65 -23.07 -11.74
N THR A 182 30.75 -22.47 -12.53
CA THR A 182 31.06 -21.32 -13.39
C THR A 182 31.34 -20.05 -12.58
N VAL A 183 30.52 -19.76 -11.56
CA VAL A 183 30.74 -18.64 -10.64
C VAL A 183 32.06 -18.79 -9.89
N ARG A 184 32.43 -20.01 -9.46
CA ARG A 184 33.72 -20.26 -8.80
C ARG A 184 34.92 -20.04 -9.75
N ALA A 185 34.78 -20.38 -11.03
CA ALA A 185 35.82 -20.08 -12.02
C ALA A 185 35.94 -18.57 -12.27
N ALA A 186 34.82 -17.86 -12.43
CA ALA A 186 34.79 -16.41 -12.61
C ALA A 186 35.31 -15.65 -11.37
N ALA A 187 34.99 -16.11 -10.16
CA ALA A 187 35.48 -15.56 -8.90
C ALA A 187 37.01 -15.61 -8.81
N ARG A 188 37.64 -16.73 -9.23
CA ARG A 188 39.11 -16.84 -9.29
C ARG A 188 39.73 -15.85 -10.27
N ALA A 189 39.13 -15.66 -11.44
CA ALA A 189 39.59 -14.69 -12.43
C ALA A 189 39.47 -13.25 -11.88
N LEU A 190 38.35 -12.90 -11.26
CA LEU A 190 38.11 -11.60 -10.65
C LEU A 190 39.03 -11.31 -9.47
N ALA A 191 39.31 -12.32 -8.63
CA ALA A 191 40.32 -12.23 -7.58
C ALA A 191 41.71 -11.91 -8.14
N SER A 192 42.10 -12.59 -9.23
CA SER A 192 43.39 -12.35 -9.90
C SER A 192 43.49 -10.93 -10.46
N HIS A 193 42.43 -10.43 -11.12
CA HIS A 193 42.41 -9.07 -11.67
C HIS A 193 42.41 -7.98 -10.58
N SER A 194 41.64 -8.18 -9.51
CA SER A 194 41.61 -7.30 -8.32
C SER A 194 43.00 -7.19 -7.69
N ARG A 195 43.67 -8.34 -7.49
CA ARG A 195 45.04 -8.39 -6.94
C ARG A 195 46.06 -7.70 -7.86
N GLN A 196 45.94 -7.88 -9.17
CA GLN A 196 46.84 -7.25 -10.13
C GLN A 196 46.69 -5.71 -10.15
N ALA A 197 45.46 -5.21 -9.98
CA ALA A 197 45.20 -3.78 -9.83
C ALA A 197 45.80 -3.23 -8.53
N GLU A 198 45.67 -3.96 -7.41
CA GLU A 198 46.27 -3.60 -6.12
C GLU A 198 47.80 -3.53 -6.20
N ILE A 199 48.45 -4.55 -6.77
CA ILE A 199 49.92 -4.57 -6.96
C ILE A 199 50.38 -3.37 -7.80
N SER A 200 49.69 -3.10 -8.91
CA SER A 200 50.04 -1.99 -9.80
C SER A 200 49.88 -0.63 -9.10
N MET A 201 48.89 -0.50 -8.23
CA MET A 201 48.70 0.68 -7.38
C MET A 201 49.80 0.81 -6.33
N CYS A 202 50.19 -0.28 -5.66
CA CYS A 202 51.31 -0.29 -4.71
C CYS A 202 52.62 0.16 -5.37
N GLU A 203 52.93 -0.35 -6.56
CA GLU A 203 54.10 0.03 -7.34
C GLU A 203 54.10 1.52 -7.70
N MET A 204 52.95 2.06 -8.13
CA MET A 204 52.79 3.49 -8.41
C MET A 204 53.08 4.34 -7.17
N ILE A 205 52.56 3.93 -6.01
CA ILE A 205 52.76 4.65 -4.74
C ILE A 205 54.21 4.57 -4.29
N GLN A 206 54.86 3.42 -4.42
CA GLN A 206 56.27 3.25 -4.09
C GLN A 206 57.16 4.16 -4.96
N GLU A 207 56.87 4.26 -6.26
CA GLU A 207 57.62 5.16 -7.15
C GLU A 207 57.38 6.63 -6.81
N LEU A 208 56.16 7.01 -6.41
CA LEU A 208 55.87 8.36 -5.90
C LEU A 208 56.62 8.63 -4.59
N LYS A 209 56.63 7.68 -3.64
CA LYS A 209 57.33 7.79 -2.35
C LYS A 209 58.84 7.92 -2.52
N ARG A 210 59.44 7.18 -3.46
CA ARG A 210 60.89 7.23 -3.77
C ARG A 210 61.39 8.62 -4.14
N LYS A 211 60.50 9.50 -4.60
CA LYS A 211 60.81 10.87 -5.04
C LYS A 211 60.41 11.95 -4.02
N MET A 212 59.83 11.57 -2.87
CA MET A 212 59.47 12.48 -1.78
C MET A 212 60.60 12.64 -0.76
N LYS A 213 60.59 13.74 0.00
CA LYS A 213 61.55 13.94 1.10
C LYS A 213 61.13 13.13 2.33
N PRO A 214 62.08 12.69 3.19
CA PRO A 214 61.76 11.91 4.40
C PRO A 214 60.72 12.57 5.31
N VAL A 215 60.77 13.89 5.46
CA VAL A 215 59.82 14.70 6.26
C VAL A 215 58.39 14.66 5.70
N GLU A 216 58.24 14.51 4.39
CA GLU A 216 56.93 14.43 3.70
C GLU A 216 56.30 13.03 3.83
N MET A 217 57.11 12.00 4.14
CA MET A 217 56.67 10.61 4.31
C MET A 217 56.12 10.30 5.70
N VAL A 218 56.58 11.00 6.76
CA VAL A 218 56.21 10.74 8.16
C VAL A 218 54.70 10.81 8.42
N ASN A 219 53.97 11.67 7.70
CA ASN A 219 52.51 11.81 7.87
C ASN A 219 51.69 10.93 6.91
N LEU A 220 52.35 10.15 6.05
CA LEU A 220 51.71 9.14 5.20
C LEU A 220 51.64 7.78 5.90
N GLU A 221 52.54 7.50 6.84
CA GLU A 221 52.63 6.24 7.58
C GLU A 221 52.52 6.50 9.11
N GLY A 222 51.40 6.08 9.72
CA GLY A 222 51.26 5.96 11.17
C GLY A 222 50.56 7.10 11.92
N SER A 223 50.74 8.38 11.56
CA SER A 223 50.17 9.48 12.36
C SER A 223 48.70 9.77 12.07
N PHE A 224 48.18 9.38 10.90
CA PHE A 224 46.81 9.62 10.39
C PHE A 224 46.26 11.05 10.58
N ALA A 225 47.09 12.00 11.01
CA ALA A 225 46.67 13.33 11.42
C ALA A 225 46.56 14.24 10.20
N CYS A 226 45.45 14.96 10.12
CA CYS A 226 45.32 16.06 9.18
C CYS A 226 46.27 17.19 9.60
N LEU A 227 47.05 17.74 8.66
CA LEU A 227 47.93 18.88 8.95
C LEU A 227 47.17 20.20 9.15
N HIS A 228 45.89 20.25 8.74
CA HIS A 228 44.98 21.37 8.91
C HIS A 228 43.59 20.87 9.31
N PRO A 229 43.38 20.42 10.56
CA PRO A 229 42.07 20.01 11.01
C PRO A 229 41.17 21.26 11.10
N ASP A 230 40.09 21.30 10.32
CA ASP A 230 39.10 22.36 10.41
C ASP A 230 38.11 22.01 11.53
N ALA A 231 38.10 22.80 12.60
CA ALA A 231 37.27 22.57 13.77
C ALA A 231 35.76 22.72 13.48
N LYS A 232 35.36 23.30 12.32
CA LYS A 232 33.95 23.57 12.00
C LYS A 232 33.32 22.60 10.99
N GLN A 233 34.09 21.93 10.13
CA GLN A 233 33.54 21.18 9.00
C GLN A 233 33.46 19.65 9.16
N LYS A 234 33.90 19.07 10.29
CA LYS A 234 33.86 17.61 10.55
C LYS A 234 34.35 16.71 9.38
N THR A 235 35.14 17.27 8.46
CA THR A 235 35.68 16.60 7.26
C THR A 235 37.13 17.03 7.04
N ARG A 236 37.95 16.11 6.53
CA ARG A 236 39.38 16.34 6.30
C ARG A 236 39.63 17.42 5.27
N CYS A 237 40.71 18.17 5.47
CA CYS A 237 41.16 19.19 4.53
C CYS A 237 41.49 18.57 3.15
N GLN A 238 40.92 19.08 2.05
CA GLN A 238 41.25 18.61 0.69
C GLN A 238 42.63 19.11 0.19
N ALA A 239 43.31 19.93 0.99
CA ALA A 239 44.53 20.62 0.60
C ALA A 239 45.82 19.90 1.04
N CYS A 240 45.78 19.17 2.15
CA CYS A 240 46.95 18.58 2.80
C CYS A 240 47.33 17.25 2.15
N LEU A 241 48.64 17.00 2.03
CA LEU A 241 49.20 15.84 1.34
C LEU A 241 48.68 14.48 1.88
N PRO A 242 48.59 14.26 3.22
CA PRO A 242 48.01 13.03 3.74
C PRO A 242 46.56 12.81 3.30
N CYS A 243 45.73 13.85 3.38
CA CYS A 243 44.32 13.74 3.01
C CYS A 243 44.12 13.46 1.51
N ARG A 244 44.95 14.05 0.64
CA ARG A 244 44.93 13.74 -0.81
C ARG A 244 45.37 12.31 -1.10
N PHE A 245 46.37 11.82 -0.39
CA PHE A 245 46.83 10.44 -0.51
C PHE A 245 45.71 9.46 -0.13
N TYR A 246 45.13 9.59 1.07
CA TYR A 246 44.06 8.69 1.51
C TYR A 246 42.78 8.78 0.67
N ASN A 247 42.44 9.97 0.13
CA ASN A 247 41.30 10.14 -0.78
C ASN A 247 41.53 9.42 -2.12
N LEU A 248 42.71 9.56 -2.72
CA LEU A 248 43.07 8.83 -3.94
C LEU A 248 42.95 7.31 -3.73
N MET A 249 43.43 6.81 -2.60
CA MET A 249 43.34 5.38 -2.25
C MET A 249 41.91 4.92 -2.03
N GLY A 250 41.09 5.73 -1.35
CA GLY A 250 39.66 5.48 -1.17
C GLY A 250 38.91 5.39 -2.51
N GLN A 251 39.18 6.32 -3.43
CA GLN A 251 38.58 6.32 -4.76
C GLN A 251 38.95 5.09 -5.59
N LEU A 252 40.20 4.63 -5.52
CA LEU A 252 40.64 3.43 -6.23
C LEU A 252 40.03 2.14 -5.64
N CYS A 253 39.91 2.06 -4.31
CA CYS A 253 39.19 0.95 -3.66
C CYS A 253 37.70 0.96 -4.06
N GLN A 254 37.08 2.14 -4.16
CA GLN A 254 35.70 2.27 -4.62
C GLN A 254 35.54 1.82 -6.07
N LYS A 255 36.44 2.19 -6.98
CA LYS A 255 36.43 1.73 -8.38
C LYS A 255 36.52 0.21 -8.50
N ASN A 256 37.28 -0.45 -7.61
CA ASN A 256 37.33 -1.92 -7.54
C ASN A 256 35.96 -2.52 -7.19
N THR A 257 35.29 -1.98 -6.17
CA THR A 257 33.94 -2.39 -5.78
C THR A 257 32.94 -2.15 -6.92
N GLU A 258 32.99 -0.99 -7.59
CA GLU A 258 32.12 -0.67 -8.73
C GLU A 258 32.32 -1.59 -9.94
N ALA A 259 33.55 -2.08 -10.18
CA ALA A 259 33.82 -3.06 -11.23
C ALA A 259 33.15 -4.41 -10.91
N LEU A 260 33.24 -4.88 -9.65
CA LEU A 260 32.57 -6.09 -9.20
C LEU A 260 31.04 -5.96 -9.23
N VAL A 261 30.49 -4.81 -8.80
CA VAL A 261 29.05 -4.52 -8.90
C VAL A 261 28.56 -4.63 -10.35
N ARG A 262 29.32 -4.09 -11.32
CA ARG A 262 28.95 -4.15 -12.74
C ARG A 262 28.93 -5.59 -13.27
N ALA A 263 29.93 -6.40 -12.94
CA ALA A 263 29.98 -7.82 -13.35
C ALA A 263 28.80 -8.63 -12.79
N THR A 264 28.50 -8.43 -11.50
CA THR A 264 27.36 -9.05 -10.81
C THR A 264 26.04 -8.62 -11.43
N LYS A 265 25.83 -7.32 -11.61
CA LYS A 265 24.60 -6.77 -12.21
C LYS A 265 24.39 -7.30 -13.63
N MET A 266 25.41 -7.27 -14.47
CA MET A 266 25.30 -7.77 -15.85
C MET A 266 24.86 -9.23 -15.87
N SER A 267 25.47 -10.08 -15.06
CA SER A 267 25.13 -11.52 -15.02
C SER A 267 23.69 -11.77 -14.54
N LEU A 268 23.22 -11.02 -13.55
CA LEU A 268 21.83 -11.07 -13.09
C LEU A 268 20.83 -10.53 -14.14
N ASP A 269 21.18 -9.46 -14.84
CA ASP A 269 20.36 -8.90 -15.94
C ASP A 269 20.27 -9.87 -17.14
N TRP A 270 21.33 -10.63 -17.43
CA TRP A 270 21.32 -11.69 -18.44
C TRP A 270 20.40 -12.86 -18.06
N LEU A 271 20.48 -13.32 -16.80
CA LEU A 271 19.54 -14.33 -16.28
C LEU A 271 18.09 -13.83 -16.35
N ARG A 272 17.87 -12.55 -16.03
CA ARG A 272 16.55 -11.90 -16.10
C ARG A 272 15.98 -11.90 -17.51
N ARG A 273 16.79 -11.56 -18.51
CA ARG A 273 16.38 -11.54 -19.93
C ARG A 273 16.03 -12.93 -20.45
N ARG A 274 16.71 -13.97 -19.97
CA ARG A 274 16.41 -15.36 -20.34
C ARG A 274 15.12 -15.90 -19.72
N LEU A 275 14.74 -15.42 -18.54
CA LEU A 275 13.52 -15.84 -17.85
C LEU A 275 12.26 -15.09 -18.30
N HIS A 276 12.44 -13.90 -18.88
CA HIS A 276 11.35 -13.01 -19.28
C HIS A 276 10.99 -13.21 -20.75
N VAL A 277 9.85 -13.86 -21.02
CA VAL A 277 9.27 -13.91 -22.37
C VAL A 277 8.47 -12.64 -22.60
N VAL A 278 8.85 -11.87 -23.63
CA VAL A 278 8.15 -10.63 -24.00
C VAL A 278 6.82 -11.00 -24.66
N SER A 279 5.73 -10.44 -24.13
CA SER A 279 4.39 -10.50 -24.74
C SER A 279 4.45 -10.17 -26.23
N SER A 280 3.72 -10.96 -27.02
CA SER A 280 3.66 -11.00 -28.48
C SER A 280 3.41 -9.67 -29.22
N GLN A 281 3.23 -8.54 -28.52
CA GLN A 281 2.96 -7.24 -29.15
C GLN A 281 4.23 -6.46 -29.56
N TYR A 282 5.42 -6.80 -29.05
CA TYR A 282 6.67 -6.10 -29.39
C TYR A 282 7.60 -6.85 -30.37
N LEU A 283 7.26 -8.09 -30.75
CA LEU A 283 8.03 -8.88 -31.72
C LEU A 283 7.87 -8.40 -33.18
N SER A 284 6.85 -7.60 -33.47
CA SER A 284 6.65 -7.01 -34.82
C SER A 284 7.67 -5.93 -35.16
N ALA A 285 8.24 -5.23 -34.17
CA ALA A 285 9.23 -4.18 -34.40
C ALA A 285 10.67 -4.71 -34.62
N PHE A 286 11.00 -5.88 -34.08
CA PHE A 286 12.34 -6.51 -34.22
C PHE A 286 12.43 -7.57 -35.31
N ALA A 287 11.29 -8.03 -35.88
CA ALA A 287 11.28 -8.91 -37.04
C ALA A 287 11.92 -8.29 -38.31
N ALA A 288 12.16 -6.98 -38.31
CA ALA A 288 12.87 -6.27 -39.37
C ALA A 288 14.41 -6.46 -39.35
N MET A 289 14.98 -7.07 -38.30
CA MET A 289 16.43 -7.33 -38.20
C MET A 289 16.76 -8.77 -37.78
N GLY A 290 16.36 -9.75 -38.59
CA GLY A 290 17.01 -11.06 -38.63
C GLY A 290 16.55 -12.12 -37.61
N ARG A 291 15.91 -13.17 -38.15
CA ARG A 291 15.51 -14.48 -37.60
C ARG A 291 14.81 -14.51 -36.21
N PRO A 292 13.58 -15.04 -36.12
CA PRO A 292 12.97 -15.36 -34.83
C PRO A 292 13.76 -16.51 -34.19
N VAL A 293 14.56 -16.22 -33.17
CA VAL A 293 15.14 -17.26 -32.32
C VAL A 293 14.02 -17.72 -31.40
N ALA A 294 13.45 -18.91 -31.67
CA ALA A 294 12.63 -19.61 -30.71
C ALA A 294 13.50 -19.80 -29.44
N GLN A 295 13.22 -19.06 -28.38
CA GLN A 295 13.98 -19.17 -27.13
C GLN A 295 13.70 -20.54 -26.52
N VAL A 296 14.73 -21.37 -26.40
CA VAL A 296 14.66 -22.66 -25.72
C VAL A 296 14.32 -22.42 -24.24
N PRO A 297 13.30 -23.10 -23.67
CA PRO A 297 12.94 -22.93 -22.26
C PRO A 297 14.11 -23.31 -21.35
N LEU A 298 14.21 -22.67 -20.19
CA LEU A 298 15.34 -22.87 -19.27
C LEU A 298 15.13 -24.09 -18.37
N PHE A 299 13.90 -24.33 -17.92
CA PHE A 299 13.57 -25.37 -16.94
C PHE A 299 12.60 -26.43 -17.47
N LYS A 300 12.66 -27.63 -16.91
CA LYS A 300 11.69 -28.72 -17.10
C LYS A 300 10.89 -28.94 -15.82
N ALA A 301 9.59 -29.16 -15.94
CA ALA A 301 8.71 -29.54 -14.84
C ALA A 301 7.64 -30.54 -15.29
N SER A 302 7.34 -31.51 -14.43
CA SER A 302 6.33 -32.54 -14.68
C SER A 302 5.03 -32.22 -13.94
N ILE A 303 3.89 -32.41 -14.59
CA ILE A 303 2.56 -32.26 -14.01
C ILE A 303 2.10 -33.65 -13.56
N GLN A 304 1.75 -33.78 -12.28
CA GLN A 304 1.37 -35.05 -11.65
C GLN A 304 0.05 -34.90 -10.90
N LEU A 305 -0.76 -35.97 -10.87
CA LEU A 305 -2.00 -36.01 -10.09
C LEU A 305 -1.68 -36.46 -8.65
N ALA A 306 -1.97 -35.61 -7.67
CA ALA A 306 -1.87 -35.92 -6.25
C ALA A 306 -3.20 -35.53 -5.57
N ILE A 307 -4.17 -36.45 -5.63
CA ILE A 307 -5.56 -36.24 -5.18
C ILE A 307 -5.59 -35.55 -3.81
N PRO A 308 -6.30 -34.39 -3.67
CA PRO A 308 -7.28 -33.81 -4.60
C PRO A 308 -6.72 -32.77 -5.59
N ASN A 309 -5.40 -32.60 -5.72
CA ASN A 309 -4.79 -31.52 -6.50
C ASN A 309 -3.87 -32.00 -7.63
N ILE A 310 -3.79 -31.22 -8.69
CA ILE A 310 -2.73 -31.36 -9.70
C ILE A 310 -1.50 -30.59 -9.19
N VAL A 311 -0.36 -31.27 -9.10
CA VAL A 311 0.88 -30.70 -8.53
C VAL A 311 1.98 -30.67 -9.59
N LEU A 312 2.72 -29.56 -9.63
CA LEU A 312 3.91 -29.40 -10.45
C LEU A 312 5.15 -29.91 -9.70
N ARG A 313 5.96 -30.78 -10.33
CA ARG A 313 7.23 -31.28 -9.79
C ARG A 313 8.39 -31.05 -10.78
N PRO A 314 9.43 -30.26 -10.43
CA PRO A 314 9.56 -29.44 -9.21
C PRO A 314 8.51 -28.32 -9.18
N SER A 315 8.10 -27.92 -7.97
CA SER A 315 7.12 -26.85 -7.80
C SER A 315 7.69 -25.50 -8.25
N LEU A 316 6.82 -24.52 -8.49
CA LEU A 316 7.30 -23.15 -8.77
C LEU A 316 8.09 -22.58 -7.59
N GLU A 317 7.78 -22.99 -6.36
CA GLU A 317 8.52 -22.62 -5.15
C GLU A 317 9.91 -23.26 -5.13
N ASP A 318 10.04 -24.50 -5.61
CA ASP A 318 11.34 -25.15 -5.77
C ASP A 318 12.20 -24.44 -6.83
N ILE A 319 11.59 -24.04 -7.96
CA ILE A 319 12.25 -23.23 -8.99
C ILE A 319 12.70 -21.88 -8.40
N GLN A 320 11.83 -21.22 -7.62
CA GLN A 320 12.16 -19.97 -6.93
C GLN A 320 13.30 -20.14 -5.93
N SER A 321 13.25 -21.20 -5.13
CA SER A 321 14.26 -21.54 -4.12
C SER A 321 15.61 -21.79 -4.76
N ILE A 322 15.66 -22.53 -5.87
CA ILE A 322 16.90 -22.81 -6.59
C ILE A 322 17.41 -21.54 -7.29
N LEU A 323 16.53 -20.73 -7.88
CA LEU A 323 16.91 -19.44 -8.45
C LEU A 323 17.52 -18.51 -7.39
N ASN A 324 16.94 -18.47 -6.19
CA ASN A 324 17.50 -17.73 -5.05
C ASN A 324 18.86 -18.29 -4.62
N LYS A 325 19.05 -19.62 -4.60
CA LYS A 325 20.35 -20.25 -4.34
C LYS A 325 21.39 -19.88 -5.39
N VAL A 326 21.02 -19.84 -6.66
CA VAL A 326 21.91 -19.42 -7.77
C VAL A 326 22.26 -17.94 -7.63
N VAL A 327 21.29 -17.08 -7.35
CA VAL A 327 21.52 -15.64 -7.08
C VAL A 327 22.47 -15.47 -5.89
N ASN A 328 22.24 -16.18 -4.78
CA ASN A 328 23.14 -16.15 -3.62
C ASN A 328 24.54 -16.67 -3.95
N THR A 329 24.65 -17.68 -4.81
CA THR A 329 25.95 -18.18 -5.30
C THR A 329 26.68 -17.09 -6.09
N VAL A 330 25.99 -16.39 -7.00
CA VAL A 330 26.52 -15.24 -7.74
C VAL A 330 26.92 -14.10 -6.80
N LEU A 331 26.13 -13.80 -5.77
CA LEU A 331 26.47 -12.77 -4.77
C LEU A 331 27.67 -13.17 -3.90
N SER A 332 27.83 -14.47 -3.63
CA SER A 332 28.96 -15.01 -2.86
C SER A 332 30.29 -15.02 -3.64
N MET A 333 30.30 -14.61 -4.91
CA MET A 333 31.51 -14.62 -5.75
C MET A 333 32.67 -13.81 -5.17
N ALA A 334 32.39 -12.77 -4.39
CA ALA A 334 33.40 -11.91 -3.80
C ALA A 334 33.86 -12.37 -2.40
N LYS A 335 33.34 -13.49 -1.90
CA LYS A 335 33.64 -14.01 -0.55
C LYS A 335 35.13 -14.34 -0.39
N ASP A 336 35.75 -14.86 -1.44
CA ASP A 336 37.16 -15.27 -1.45
C ASP A 336 38.08 -14.18 -2.03
N ILE A 337 37.56 -12.98 -2.33
CA ILE A 337 38.36 -11.84 -2.80
C ILE A 337 38.83 -11.05 -1.56
N PRO A 338 40.14 -11.01 -1.25
CA PRO A 338 40.63 -10.24 -0.12
C PRO A 338 40.39 -8.75 -0.32
N LEU A 339 39.98 -8.08 0.75
CA LEU A 339 39.97 -6.62 0.80
C LEU A 339 41.40 -6.10 0.66
N TRP A 340 41.58 -5.06 -0.14
CA TRP A 340 42.90 -4.46 -0.34
C TRP A 340 43.49 -3.95 0.98
N GLU A 341 44.81 -3.99 1.11
CA GLU A 341 45.55 -3.55 2.30
C GLU A 341 45.19 -2.08 2.64
N TYR A 342 45.03 -1.25 1.61
CA TYR A 342 44.66 0.14 1.76
C TYR A 342 43.21 0.38 2.17
N ALA A 343 42.30 -0.57 1.92
CA ALA A 343 40.93 -0.49 2.44
C ALA A 343 40.93 -0.63 3.98
N HIS A 344 41.81 -1.48 4.52
CA HIS A 344 42.02 -1.61 5.97
C HIS A 344 42.67 -0.35 6.56
N LEU A 345 43.63 0.25 5.86
CA LEU A 345 44.28 1.50 6.30
C LEU A 345 43.31 2.69 6.27
N HIS A 346 42.51 2.84 5.21
CA HIS A 346 41.46 3.84 5.11
C HIS A 346 40.39 3.66 6.19
N HIS A 347 40.07 2.40 6.53
CA HIS A 347 39.16 2.10 7.63
C HIS A 347 39.73 2.44 9.01
N LYS A 348 40.98 2.06 9.30
CA LYS A 348 41.69 2.45 10.53
C LYS A 348 41.76 3.98 10.68
N GLN A 349 41.99 4.69 9.58
CA GLN A 349 41.95 6.15 9.56
C GLN A 349 40.57 6.69 9.97
N LEU A 350 39.47 6.19 9.38
CA LEU A 350 38.10 6.57 9.76
C LEU A 350 37.78 6.28 11.24
N GLN A 351 38.29 5.16 11.77
CA GLN A 351 38.12 4.82 13.19
C GLN A 351 38.87 5.77 14.13
N VAL A 352 40.12 6.12 13.80
CA VAL A 352 40.92 7.10 14.57
C VAL A 352 40.25 8.47 14.55
N GLU A 353 39.63 8.86 13.43
CA GLU A 353 38.87 10.12 13.31
C GLU A 353 37.58 10.10 14.15
N GLN A 354 36.85 8.98 14.17
CA GLN A 354 35.69 8.82 15.07
C GLN A 354 36.10 8.85 16.54
N GLN A 355 37.24 8.25 16.89
CA GLN A 355 37.76 8.26 18.25
C GLN A 355 38.18 9.68 18.68
N ALA A 356 38.88 10.42 17.82
CA ALA A 356 39.24 11.82 18.07
C ALA A 356 38.00 12.73 18.20
N ALA A 357 36.93 12.46 17.45
CA ALA A 357 35.66 13.18 17.57
C ALA A 357 34.91 12.85 18.90
N ARG A 358 35.03 11.61 19.39
CA ARG A 358 34.49 11.19 20.69
C ARG A 358 35.25 11.84 21.86
N ASP A 359 36.58 11.90 21.78
CA ASP A 359 37.43 12.53 22.80
C ASP A 359 37.18 14.06 22.89
N LEU A 360 36.58 14.67 21.86
CA LEU A 360 36.15 16.07 21.82
C LEU A 360 34.71 16.32 22.31
N GLY A 361 34.00 15.30 22.82
CA GLY A 361 32.70 15.46 23.51
C GLY A 361 31.45 15.59 22.62
N ASP A 362 31.51 15.12 21.37
CA ASP A 362 30.41 15.24 20.40
C ASP A 362 29.51 13.98 20.39
N ASP A 363 28.51 13.91 21.29
CA ASP A 363 27.52 12.81 21.40
C ASP A 363 26.42 12.86 20.32
N GLY A 364 26.82 13.03 19.06
CA GLY A 364 25.93 12.82 17.90
C GLY A 364 25.58 11.33 17.68
N PRO A 365 24.60 10.99 16.83
CA PRO A 365 24.09 9.62 16.65
C PRO A 365 25.04 8.76 15.80
N VAL A 366 26.33 8.71 16.14
CA VAL A 366 27.34 7.84 15.54
C VAL A 366 27.50 6.60 16.44
N THR A 367 26.37 5.96 16.72
CA THR A 367 26.25 4.78 17.59
C THR A 367 26.32 3.47 16.80
N LYS A 368 27.07 3.43 15.69
CA LYS A 368 27.48 2.17 15.07
C LYS A 368 28.97 2.23 14.80
N GLN A 369 29.70 1.32 15.43
CA GLN A 369 31.07 1.00 15.11
C GLN A 369 31.14 0.76 13.59
N ILE A 370 31.83 1.62 12.83
CA ILE A 370 32.04 1.35 11.41
C ILE A 370 32.83 0.05 11.37
N THR A 371 32.19 -1.01 10.88
CA THR A 371 32.80 -2.32 10.68
C THR A 371 33.16 -2.42 9.21
N LEU A 372 34.42 -2.73 8.91
CA LEU A 372 34.85 -2.99 7.53
C LEU A 372 34.16 -4.26 7.06
N LYS A 373 33.14 -4.11 6.22
CA LYS A 373 32.38 -5.25 5.68
C LYS A 373 33.20 -5.95 4.58
N PRO A 374 33.20 -7.28 4.54
CA PRO A 374 33.68 -8.05 3.39
C PRO A 374 33.03 -7.62 2.06
N LEU A 375 33.72 -7.83 0.92
CA LEU A 375 33.28 -7.36 -0.40
C LEU A 375 31.94 -7.99 -0.84
N ASP A 376 31.71 -9.27 -0.57
CA ASP A 376 30.44 -9.97 -0.83
C ASP A 376 29.25 -9.28 -0.14
N ARG A 377 29.43 -8.84 1.12
CA ARG A 377 28.40 -8.11 1.85
C ARG A 377 28.16 -6.71 1.29
N GLN A 378 29.23 -6.03 0.84
CA GLN A 378 29.10 -4.73 0.16
C GLN A 378 28.33 -4.86 -1.16
N LEU A 379 28.53 -5.95 -1.91
CA LEU A 379 27.80 -6.23 -3.16
C LEU A 379 26.33 -6.55 -2.91
N ALA A 380 26.01 -7.38 -1.91
CA ALA A 380 24.64 -7.75 -1.58
C ALA A 380 23.78 -6.54 -1.13
N GLU A 381 24.38 -5.59 -0.41
CA GLU A 381 23.72 -4.36 0.06
C GLU A 381 23.71 -3.24 -1.01
N HIS A 382 24.35 -3.42 -2.17
CA HIS A 382 24.43 -2.39 -3.20
C HIS A 382 23.09 -2.22 -3.93
N LYS A 383 22.57 -0.99 -3.97
CA LYS A 383 21.25 -0.62 -4.54
C LYS A 383 20.97 -1.23 -5.92
N ASP A 384 21.95 -1.18 -6.83
CA ASP A 384 21.76 -1.70 -8.19
C ASP A 384 21.65 -3.23 -8.25
N VAL A 385 22.35 -3.94 -7.35
CA VAL A 385 22.31 -5.40 -7.26
C VAL A 385 21.00 -5.82 -6.59
N THR A 386 20.62 -5.17 -5.48
CA THR A 386 19.33 -5.39 -4.82
C THR A 386 18.17 -5.20 -5.80
N LYS A 387 18.21 -4.15 -6.64
CA LYS A 387 17.19 -3.91 -7.66
C LYS A 387 17.12 -5.04 -8.69
N ALA A 388 18.27 -5.55 -9.17
CA ALA A 388 18.30 -6.67 -10.12
C ALA A 388 17.75 -7.97 -9.49
N VAL A 389 18.08 -8.24 -8.22
CA VAL A 389 17.55 -9.40 -7.48
C VAL A 389 16.04 -9.31 -7.28
N VAL A 390 15.51 -8.14 -6.87
CA VAL A 390 14.06 -7.94 -6.71
C VAL A 390 13.31 -8.15 -8.03
N GLN A 391 13.87 -7.67 -9.15
CA GLN A 391 13.28 -7.85 -10.47
C GLN A 391 13.28 -9.32 -10.91
N LEU A 392 14.32 -10.10 -10.58
CA LEU A 392 14.36 -11.55 -10.82
C LEU A 392 13.28 -12.28 -10.01
N SER A 393 13.11 -11.93 -8.73
CA SER A 393 12.06 -12.51 -7.88
C SER A 393 10.65 -12.21 -8.42
N SER A 394 10.44 -11.03 -9.02
CA SER A 394 9.15 -10.65 -9.61
C SER A 394 8.78 -11.46 -10.86
N ILE A 395 9.75 -11.98 -11.63
CA ILE A 395 9.48 -12.79 -12.84
C ILE A 395 8.94 -14.16 -12.45
N VAL A 396 9.34 -14.71 -11.31
CA VAL A 396 8.79 -15.98 -10.83
C VAL A 396 7.29 -15.83 -10.51
N SER A 397 6.86 -14.66 -10.03
CA SER A 397 5.44 -14.38 -9.81
C SER A 397 4.63 -14.35 -11.10
N SER A 398 5.19 -13.92 -12.24
CA SER A 398 4.47 -13.96 -13.53
C SER A 398 4.34 -15.40 -14.03
N LEU A 399 5.36 -16.24 -13.85
CA LEU A 399 5.30 -17.67 -14.18
C LEU A 399 4.21 -18.42 -13.39
N LYS A 400 3.81 -17.91 -12.21
CA LYS A 400 2.69 -18.47 -11.42
C LYS A 400 1.34 -18.25 -12.09
N ALA A 401 1.11 -17.12 -12.74
CA ALA A 401 -0.10 -16.87 -13.51
C ALA A 401 -0.16 -17.79 -14.73
N ASP A 402 0.93 -17.86 -15.49
CA ASP A 402 1.03 -18.71 -16.68
C ASP A 402 0.85 -20.20 -16.34
N ALA A 403 1.43 -20.67 -15.23
CA ALA A 403 1.22 -22.03 -14.73
C ALA A 403 -0.23 -22.25 -14.26
N GLY A 404 -0.84 -21.22 -13.67
CA GLY A 404 -2.26 -21.22 -13.28
C GLY A 404 -3.18 -21.41 -14.47
N ASP A 405 -2.90 -20.76 -15.60
CA ASP A 405 -3.68 -20.92 -16.84
C ASP A 405 -3.57 -22.34 -17.42
N VAL A 406 -2.37 -22.93 -17.39
CA VAL A 406 -2.14 -24.32 -17.82
C VAL A 406 -2.88 -25.31 -16.91
N LEU A 407 -2.82 -25.10 -15.59
CA LEU A 407 -3.54 -25.94 -14.63
C LEU A 407 -5.07 -25.73 -14.71
N GLY A 408 -5.52 -24.49 -14.98
CA GLY A 408 -6.92 -24.15 -15.19
C GLY A 408 -7.51 -24.81 -16.43
N GLY A 409 -6.73 -24.95 -17.51
CA GLY A 409 -7.13 -25.73 -18.69
C GLY A 409 -7.41 -27.21 -18.39
N LEU A 410 -6.79 -27.76 -17.34
CA LEU A 410 -6.99 -29.14 -16.90
C LEU A 410 -8.15 -29.29 -15.89
N ALA A 411 -8.77 -28.19 -15.44
CA ALA A 411 -9.85 -28.21 -14.47
C ALA A 411 -11.12 -28.90 -14.98
N HIS A 412 -11.31 -29.04 -16.29
CA HIS A 412 -12.47 -29.73 -16.85
C HIS A 412 -12.46 -31.25 -16.52
N PHE A 413 -11.30 -31.82 -16.17
CA PHE A 413 -11.19 -33.21 -15.71
C PHE A 413 -11.38 -33.36 -14.20
N SER A 414 -11.60 -32.26 -13.46
CA SER A 414 -11.59 -32.25 -11.99
C SER A 414 -12.69 -33.07 -11.31
N ILE A 415 -13.73 -33.43 -12.06
CA ILE A 415 -14.78 -34.36 -11.62
C ILE A 415 -14.16 -35.70 -11.18
N LEU A 416 -13.08 -36.14 -11.82
CA LEU A 416 -12.46 -37.44 -11.55
C LEU A 416 -11.80 -37.55 -10.17
N TRP A 417 -11.36 -36.44 -9.56
CA TRP A 417 -10.61 -36.44 -8.29
C TRP A 417 -11.24 -35.58 -7.18
N ASN A 418 -12.23 -34.74 -7.49
CA ASN A 418 -12.95 -33.93 -6.50
C ASN A 418 -14.14 -34.66 -5.87
N GLN A 419 -14.65 -35.70 -6.53
CA GLN A 419 -15.81 -36.45 -6.08
C GLN A 419 -15.38 -37.88 -5.75
N ASP A 420 -16.00 -38.45 -4.71
CA ASP A 420 -15.83 -39.86 -4.40
C ASP A 420 -16.77 -40.69 -5.30
N ALA A 421 -16.19 -41.67 -6.00
CA ALA A 421 -16.93 -42.59 -6.85
C ALA A 421 -18.02 -43.34 -6.07
N GLU A 422 -17.80 -43.69 -4.81
CA GLU A 422 -18.79 -44.41 -4.01
C GLU A 422 -19.96 -43.53 -3.58
N GLU A 423 -19.71 -42.25 -3.28
CA GLU A 423 -20.75 -41.31 -2.85
C GLU A 423 -21.66 -40.90 -4.01
N GLN A 424 -21.09 -40.63 -5.18
CA GLN A 424 -21.88 -40.33 -6.39
C GLN A 424 -22.69 -41.53 -6.86
N VAL A 425 -22.14 -42.75 -6.73
CA VAL A 425 -22.90 -43.97 -7.01
C VAL A 425 -24.09 -44.12 -6.04
N LYS A 426 -23.94 -43.78 -4.75
CA LYS A 426 -25.06 -43.79 -3.79
C LYS A 426 -26.15 -42.78 -4.16
N LEU A 427 -25.77 -41.53 -4.43
CA LEU A 427 -26.72 -40.48 -4.85
C LEU A 427 -27.43 -40.86 -6.16
N PHE A 428 -26.70 -41.46 -7.10
CA PHE A 428 -27.27 -41.95 -8.35
C PHE A 428 -28.29 -43.06 -8.08
N LEU A 429 -28.01 -44.00 -7.18
CA LEU A 429 -28.95 -45.08 -6.83
C LEU A 429 -30.23 -44.56 -6.13
N GLU A 430 -30.14 -43.47 -5.35
CA GLU A 430 -31.31 -42.84 -4.70
C GLU A 430 -32.36 -42.34 -5.73
N SER A 431 -31.93 -41.98 -6.94
CA SER A 431 -32.83 -41.56 -8.03
C SER A 431 -33.56 -42.70 -8.76
N SER A 432 -33.38 -43.97 -8.34
CA SER A 432 -33.93 -45.16 -9.01
C SER A 432 -33.67 -45.20 -10.53
N PRO A 433 -32.38 -45.21 -10.93
CA PRO A 433 -31.99 -45.01 -12.33
C PRO A 433 -32.33 -46.21 -13.22
N SER A 434 -32.61 -45.91 -14.48
CA SER A 434 -32.91 -46.88 -15.54
C SER A 434 -31.65 -47.46 -16.18
N LEU A 435 -31.75 -48.63 -16.81
CA LEU A 435 -30.62 -49.30 -17.48
C LEU A 435 -29.94 -48.42 -18.57
N PRO A 436 -30.66 -47.62 -19.38
CA PRO A 436 -30.04 -46.67 -20.32
C PRO A 436 -29.22 -45.58 -19.63
N GLU A 437 -29.61 -45.14 -18.44
CA GLU A 437 -28.88 -44.12 -17.69
C GLU A 437 -27.56 -44.67 -17.14
N PHE A 438 -27.55 -45.94 -16.67
CA PHE A 438 -26.30 -46.64 -16.36
C PHE A 438 -25.39 -46.76 -17.59
N SER A 439 -25.96 -47.11 -18.75
CA SER A 439 -25.21 -47.19 -20.01
C SER A 439 -24.63 -45.84 -20.42
N ALA A 440 -25.37 -44.74 -20.23
CA ALA A 440 -24.93 -43.39 -20.55
C ALA A 440 -23.76 -42.95 -19.66
N GLN A 441 -23.83 -43.24 -18.35
CA GLN A 441 -22.74 -42.93 -17.41
C GLN A 441 -21.46 -43.74 -17.71
N ILE A 442 -21.57 -45.04 -17.98
CA ILE A 442 -20.40 -45.86 -18.33
C ILE A 442 -19.78 -45.40 -19.67
N SER A 443 -20.62 -44.96 -20.61
CA SER A 443 -20.17 -44.44 -21.91
C SER A 443 -19.51 -43.06 -21.80
N SER A 444 -19.99 -42.17 -20.91
CA SER A 444 -19.40 -40.84 -20.71
C SER A 444 -17.97 -40.93 -20.15
N TYR A 445 -17.72 -41.80 -19.17
CA TYR A 445 -16.37 -42.04 -18.65
C TYR A 445 -15.45 -42.74 -19.67
N SER A 446 -16.01 -43.53 -20.59
CA SER A 446 -15.25 -44.10 -21.71
C SER A 446 -14.85 -43.04 -22.74
N ALA A 447 -15.70 -42.04 -22.97
CA ALA A 447 -15.38 -40.89 -23.82
C ALA A 447 -14.34 -39.95 -23.17
N LEU A 448 -14.42 -39.75 -21.86
CA LEU A 448 -13.40 -39.00 -21.10
C LEU A 448 -12.03 -39.68 -21.15
N GLU A 449 -11.98 -41.01 -21.04
CA GLU A 449 -10.73 -41.79 -21.18
C GLU A 449 -10.06 -41.53 -22.55
N ALA A 450 -10.84 -41.52 -23.64
CA ALA A 450 -10.32 -41.21 -24.98
C ALA A 450 -9.80 -39.77 -25.11
N GLN A 451 -10.50 -38.79 -24.53
CA GLN A 451 -10.04 -37.38 -24.53
C GLN A 451 -8.73 -37.17 -23.76
N ILE A 452 -8.51 -37.93 -22.68
CA ILE A 452 -7.26 -37.88 -21.91
C ILE A 452 -6.08 -38.44 -22.71
N GLU A 453 -6.31 -39.50 -23.49
CA GLU A 453 -5.27 -40.09 -24.35
C GLU A 453 -4.82 -39.12 -25.47
N GLU A 454 -5.74 -38.31 -26.00
CA GLU A 454 -5.48 -37.31 -27.05
C GLU A 454 -4.66 -36.08 -26.62
N LEU A 455 -4.47 -35.84 -25.32
CA LEU A 455 -3.69 -34.69 -24.82
C LEU A 455 -2.25 -34.69 -25.38
N PRO A 456 -1.55 -33.56 -25.54
CA PRO A 456 -0.12 -33.57 -25.93
C PRO A 456 0.76 -34.12 -24.80
N ALA A 457 1.95 -34.66 -25.12
CA ALA A 457 2.89 -35.24 -24.14
C ALA A 457 3.74 -34.19 -23.38
N SER A 458 3.89 -32.99 -23.96
CA SER A 458 4.58 -31.86 -23.33
C SER A 458 4.05 -30.52 -23.86
N CYS A 459 4.07 -29.48 -23.03
CA CYS A 459 3.66 -28.12 -23.36
C CYS A 459 4.73 -27.10 -22.96
N THR A 460 5.10 -26.19 -23.85
CA THR A 460 6.04 -25.09 -23.56
C THR A 460 5.28 -23.82 -23.19
N VAL A 461 5.46 -23.31 -21.98
CA VAL A 461 4.88 -22.03 -21.56
C VAL A 461 5.93 -21.17 -20.86
N GLY A 462 6.17 -19.98 -21.40
CA GLY A 462 7.19 -19.07 -20.91
C GLY A 462 8.58 -19.71 -20.95
N SER A 463 9.24 -19.76 -19.79
CA SER A 463 10.60 -20.30 -19.64
C SER A 463 10.62 -21.76 -19.13
N VAL A 464 9.46 -22.44 -19.08
CA VAL A 464 9.31 -23.80 -18.51
C VAL A 464 8.66 -24.74 -19.53
N LEU A 465 9.23 -25.93 -19.67
CA LEU A 465 8.64 -27.06 -20.39
C LEU A 465 7.87 -27.96 -19.41
N TYR A 466 6.56 -28.11 -19.61
CA TYR A 466 5.66 -28.92 -18.80
C TYR A 466 5.46 -30.31 -19.42
N GLU A 467 5.77 -31.37 -18.68
CA GLU A 467 5.53 -32.77 -19.09
C GLU A 467 4.22 -33.28 -18.51
N THR A 468 3.31 -33.79 -19.35
CA THR A 468 1.93 -34.19 -18.97
C THR A 468 1.72 -35.71 -18.99
N GLU A 469 2.73 -36.48 -19.40
CA GLU A 469 2.62 -37.93 -19.59
C GLU A 469 2.20 -38.69 -18.31
N GLN A 470 2.76 -38.33 -17.17
CA GLN A 470 2.40 -38.95 -15.89
C GLN A 470 0.96 -38.63 -15.46
N LEU A 471 0.51 -37.39 -15.70
CA LEU A 471 -0.88 -36.99 -15.45
C LEU A 471 -1.86 -37.83 -16.29
N LYS A 472 -1.57 -38.03 -17.58
CA LYS A 472 -2.44 -38.84 -18.47
C LYS A 472 -2.64 -40.25 -17.93
N LEU A 473 -1.54 -40.92 -17.55
CA LEU A 473 -1.59 -42.29 -17.01
C LEU A 473 -2.46 -42.37 -15.75
N SER A 474 -2.32 -41.42 -14.83
CA SER A 474 -3.13 -41.36 -13.61
C SER A 474 -4.61 -41.08 -13.90
N LEU A 475 -4.93 -40.15 -14.80
CA LEU A 475 -6.33 -39.84 -15.13
C LEU A 475 -7.04 -40.99 -15.84
N VAL A 476 -6.34 -41.72 -16.72
CA VAL A 476 -6.88 -42.94 -17.34
C VAL A 476 -7.19 -44.02 -16.30
N GLN A 477 -6.34 -44.18 -15.28
CA GLN A 477 -6.59 -45.12 -14.19
C GLN A 477 -7.83 -44.74 -13.37
N GLU A 478 -8.02 -43.45 -13.05
CA GLU A 478 -9.21 -42.97 -12.35
C GLU A 478 -10.49 -43.18 -13.18
N CYS A 479 -10.49 -42.85 -14.49
CA CYS A 479 -11.65 -43.13 -15.36
C CYS A 479 -12.05 -44.62 -15.34
N ARG A 480 -11.06 -45.54 -15.30
CA ARG A 480 -11.32 -46.98 -15.19
C ARG A 480 -11.90 -47.37 -13.83
N ALA A 481 -11.49 -46.71 -12.75
CA ALA A 481 -12.06 -46.91 -11.42
C ALA A 481 -13.54 -46.49 -11.37
N TRP A 482 -13.87 -45.33 -11.92
CA TRP A 482 -15.25 -44.83 -12.04
C TRP A 482 -16.16 -45.78 -12.84
N LYS A 483 -15.71 -46.26 -14.01
CA LYS A 483 -16.46 -47.27 -14.79
C LYS A 483 -16.72 -48.56 -13.99
N ARG A 484 -15.73 -49.01 -13.23
CA ARG A 484 -15.85 -50.22 -12.39
C ARG A 484 -16.82 -50.01 -11.23
N ALA A 485 -16.85 -48.84 -10.60
CA ALA A 485 -17.76 -48.52 -9.50
C ALA A 485 -19.24 -48.54 -9.93
N PHE A 486 -19.57 -47.86 -11.04
CA PHE A 486 -20.92 -47.91 -11.61
C PHE A 486 -21.31 -49.33 -12.07
N GLY A 487 -20.39 -50.08 -12.67
CA GLY A 487 -20.61 -51.48 -13.02
C GLY A 487 -20.88 -52.37 -11.80
N ALA A 488 -20.15 -52.16 -10.71
CA ALA A 488 -20.33 -52.93 -9.47
C ALA A 488 -21.68 -52.64 -8.79
N ALA A 489 -22.15 -51.39 -8.87
CA ALA A 489 -23.48 -51.00 -8.38
C ALA A 489 -24.60 -51.66 -9.19
N LEU A 490 -24.50 -51.62 -10.53
CA LEU A 490 -25.46 -52.30 -11.41
C LEU A 490 -25.49 -53.81 -11.14
N ASN A 491 -24.32 -54.44 -10.96
CA ASN A 491 -24.23 -55.85 -10.60
C ASN A 491 -24.91 -56.16 -9.25
N ARG A 492 -24.71 -55.31 -8.24
CA ARG A 492 -25.36 -55.47 -6.92
C ARG A 492 -26.88 -55.32 -7.00
N GLN A 493 -27.39 -54.36 -7.77
CA GLN A 493 -28.83 -54.15 -7.96
C GLN A 493 -29.47 -55.34 -8.68
N ALA A 494 -28.89 -55.79 -9.80
CA ALA A 494 -29.37 -56.95 -10.54
C ALA A 494 -29.31 -58.23 -9.70
N SER A 495 -28.23 -58.43 -8.92
CA SER A 495 -28.12 -59.55 -7.97
C SER A 495 -29.16 -59.48 -6.84
N GLY A 496 -29.52 -58.29 -6.38
CA GLY A 496 -30.57 -58.09 -5.38
C GLY A 496 -31.94 -58.54 -5.89
N HIS A 497 -32.33 -58.05 -7.08
CA HIS A 497 -33.58 -58.47 -7.74
C HIS A 497 -33.59 -59.97 -8.03
N MET A 498 -32.46 -60.54 -8.49
CA MET A 498 -32.32 -61.97 -8.67
C MET A 498 -32.55 -62.76 -7.37
N THR A 499 -32.01 -62.27 -6.25
CA THR A 499 -32.20 -62.89 -4.92
C THR A 499 -33.65 -62.77 -4.45
N GLU A 500 -34.32 -61.65 -4.72
CA GLU A 500 -35.75 -61.47 -4.43
C GLU A 500 -36.60 -62.46 -5.22
N ILE A 501 -36.33 -62.63 -6.51
CA ILE A 501 -37.05 -63.61 -7.35
C ILE A 501 -36.85 -65.02 -6.81
N TYR A 502 -35.61 -65.45 -6.53
CA TYR A 502 -35.35 -66.75 -5.93
C TYR A 502 -35.96 -66.90 -4.52
N GLY A 503 -35.99 -65.84 -3.72
CA GLY A 503 -36.61 -65.83 -2.40
C GLY A 503 -38.13 -65.99 -2.45
N PHE A 504 -38.80 -65.32 -3.39
CA PHE A 504 -40.23 -65.49 -3.66
C PHE A 504 -40.55 -66.89 -4.18
N LEU A 505 -39.72 -67.38 -5.12
CA LEU A 505 -39.84 -68.74 -5.66
C LEU A 505 -39.77 -69.81 -4.56
N ASP A 506 -38.86 -69.63 -3.61
CA ASP A 506 -38.64 -70.57 -2.52
C ASP A 506 -39.71 -70.44 -1.41
N SER A 507 -40.14 -69.23 -1.06
CA SER A 507 -41.17 -69.02 -0.03
C SER A 507 -42.53 -69.60 -0.45
N VAL A 508 -43.00 -69.24 -1.65
CA VAL A 508 -44.26 -69.74 -2.22
C VAL A 508 -44.13 -71.23 -2.52
N GLY A 509 -42.98 -71.67 -3.04
CA GLY A 509 -42.70 -73.07 -3.32
C GLY A 509 -42.77 -73.97 -2.09
N ARG A 510 -42.11 -73.60 -0.98
CA ARG A 510 -42.11 -74.39 0.26
C ARG A 510 -43.50 -74.46 0.90
N GLN A 511 -44.25 -73.35 0.91
CA GLN A 511 -45.56 -73.32 1.54
C GLN A 511 -46.63 -74.07 0.73
N LEU A 512 -46.58 -74.01 -0.60
CA LEU A 512 -47.47 -74.81 -1.46
C LEU A 512 -47.15 -76.31 -1.43
N GLN A 513 -45.93 -76.69 -1.02
CA GLN A 513 -45.54 -78.09 -0.79
C GLN A 513 -45.95 -78.63 0.60
N ARG A 514 -46.45 -77.78 1.52
CA ARG A 514 -46.90 -78.21 2.85
C ARG A 514 -48.20 -79.03 2.75
N PRO A 515 -48.29 -80.20 3.42
CA PRO A 515 -49.50 -81.01 3.41
C PRO A 515 -50.66 -80.29 4.14
N LEU A 516 -51.88 -80.36 3.57
CA LEU A 516 -53.09 -79.70 4.07
C LEU A 516 -53.84 -80.62 5.06
N LEU A 517 -53.93 -80.23 6.34
CA LEU A 517 -54.53 -81.06 7.39
C LEU A 517 -55.71 -80.39 8.12
N ASP A 518 -55.69 -79.07 8.34
CA ASP A 518 -56.75 -78.36 9.06
C ASP A 518 -57.36 -77.14 8.30
N LEU A 519 -58.42 -76.54 8.86
CA LEU A 519 -59.13 -75.39 8.28
C LEU A 519 -58.25 -74.13 8.13
N GLU A 520 -57.23 -73.99 9.00
CA GLU A 520 -56.26 -72.89 8.92
C GLU A 520 -55.22 -73.15 7.81
N ASP A 521 -54.78 -74.39 7.60
CA ASP A 521 -53.91 -74.81 6.49
C ASP A 521 -54.60 -74.59 5.12
N VAL A 522 -55.91 -74.86 5.03
CA VAL A 522 -56.72 -74.60 3.82
C VAL A 522 -56.85 -73.11 3.54
N ARG A 523 -57.09 -72.30 4.59
CA ARG A 523 -57.13 -70.84 4.49
C ARG A 523 -55.75 -70.27 4.08
N ALA A 524 -54.67 -70.79 4.65
CA ALA A 524 -53.30 -70.39 4.36
C ALA A 524 -52.91 -70.75 2.91
N ALA A 525 -53.19 -71.96 2.44
CA ALA A 525 -52.89 -72.36 1.07
C ALA A 525 -53.69 -71.55 0.03
N MET A 526 -54.95 -71.22 0.30
CA MET A 526 -55.75 -70.34 -0.56
C MET A 526 -55.24 -68.88 -0.55
N ALA A 527 -54.77 -68.40 0.60
CA ALA A 527 -54.11 -67.09 0.69
C ALA A 527 -52.80 -67.06 -0.10
N MET A 528 -52.00 -68.13 -0.04
CA MET A 528 -50.74 -68.26 -0.80
C MET A 528 -50.97 -68.43 -2.30
N LEU A 529 -52.01 -69.16 -2.73
CA LEU A 529 -52.40 -69.22 -4.15
C LEU A 529 -52.85 -67.85 -4.69
N ARG A 530 -53.50 -67.04 -3.83
CA ARG A 530 -53.84 -65.66 -4.14
C ARG A 530 -52.57 -64.79 -4.22
N GLU A 531 -51.64 -64.93 -3.29
CA GLU A 531 -50.36 -64.21 -3.31
C GLU A 531 -49.49 -64.58 -4.53
N ALA A 532 -49.47 -65.85 -4.92
CA ALA A 532 -48.81 -66.31 -6.14
C ALA A 532 -49.41 -65.65 -7.40
N ARG A 533 -50.75 -65.54 -7.45
CA ARG A 533 -51.47 -64.91 -8.56
C ARG A 533 -51.31 -63.39 -8.60
N ASP A 534 -51.35 -62.74 -7.43
CA ASP A 534 -51.15 -61.30 -7.30
C ASP A 534 -49.67 -60.92 -7.58
N GLY A 535 -48.73 -61.84 -7.34
CA GLY A 535 -47.29 -61.68 -7.58
C GLY A 535 -46.78 -62.10 -8.97
N GLU A 536 -47.59 -62.79 -9.78
CA GLU A 536 -47.19 -63.38 -11.08
C GLU A 536 -46.64 -62.33 -12.06
N ILE A 537 -47.40 -61.25 -12.24
CA ILE A 537 -47.02 -60.14 -13.14
C ILE A 537 -45.75 -59.44 -12.65
N ARG A 538 -45.63 -59.26 -11.33
CA ARG A 538 -44.49 -58.56 -10.72
C ARG A 538 -43.19 -59.33 -10.96
N ILE A 539 -43.16 -60.62 -10.65
CA ILE A 539 -41.94 -61.43 -10.80
C ILE A 539 -41.57 -61.60 -12.27
N ASP A 540 -42.53 -61.86 -13.16
CA ASP A 540 -42.27 -62.00 -14.61
C ASP A 540 -41.67 -60.71 -15.21
N SER A 541 -42.15 -59.54 -14.77
CA SER A 541 -41.63 -58.23 -15.21
C SER A 541 -40.20 -57.92 -14.73
N LEU A 542 -39.70 -58.59 -13.70
CA LEU A 542 -38.36 -58.37 -13.13
C LEU A 542 -37.28 -59.25 -13.77
N ILE A 543 -37.66 -60.33 -14.49
CA ILE A 543 -36.70 -61.28 -15.10
C ILE A 543 -35.91 -60.62 -16.25
N GLY A 544 -36.62 -59.99 -17.20
CA GLY A 544 -35.99 -59.37 -18.37
C GLY A 544 -34.95 -58.27 -18.04
N PRO A 545 -35.26 -57.31 -17.16
CA PRO A 545 -34.29 -56.29 -16.75
C PRO A 545 -33.01 -56.83 -16.10
N VAL A 546 -33.09 -57.98 -15.41
CA VAL A 546 -31.92 -58.63 -14.81
C VAL A 546 -31.02 -59.20 -15.91
N GLU A 547 -31.58 -59.90 -16.91
CA GLU A 547 -30.84 -60.42 -18.06
C GLU A 547 -30.13 -59.31 -18.86
N GLU A 548 -30.84 -58.22 -19.14
CA GLU A 548 -30.29 -57.06 -19.87
C GLU A 548 -29.16 -56.34 -19.10
N SER A 549 -29.26 -56.28 -17.76
CA SER A 549 -28.24 -55.67 -16.90
C SER A 549 -26.90 -56.41 -16.97
N PHE A 550 -26.92 -57.75 -16.95
CA PHE A 550 -25.70 -58.56 -17.10
C PHE A 550 -25.15 -58.54 -18.53
N ALA A 551 -26.01 -58.42 -19.55
CA ALA A 551 -25.58 -58.21 -20.94
C ALA A 551 -24.85 -56.87 -21.14
N LEU A 552 -25.31 -55.80 -20.49
CA LEU A 552 -24.64 -54.49 -20.52
C LEU A 552 -23.24 -54.52 -19.88
N LEU A 553 -23.10 -55.21 -18.74
CA LEU A 553 -21.81 -55.38 -18.08
C LEU A 553 -20.80 -56.13 -18.96
N HIS A 554 -21.26 -57.16 -19.67
CA HIS A 554 -20.42 -57.90 -20.62
C HIS A 554 -19.98 -57.04 -21.81
N ARG A 555 -20.89 -56.21 -22.36
CA ARG A 555 -20.59 -55.31 -23.50
C ARG A 555 -19.51 -54.27 -23.19
N HIS A 556 -19.41 -53.81 -21.95
CA HIS A 556 -18.36 -52.87 -21.49
C HIS A 556 -17.15 -53.57 -20.86
N GLU A 557 -17.01 -54.89 -21.04
CA GLU A 557 -15.91 -55.73 -20.53
C GLU A 557 -15.73 -55.73 -19.01
N LEU A 558 -16.80 -55.44 -18.25
CA LEU A 558 -16.79 -55.40 -16.79
C LEU A 558 -17.15 -56.78 -16.22
N HIS A 559 -16.12 -57.58 -15.91
CA HIS A 559 -16.27 -58.94 -15.40
C HIS A 559 -16.19 -58.99 -13.87
N PHE A 560 -17.18 -59.63 -13.23
CA PHE A 560 -17.24 -59.87 -11.78
C PHE A 560 -17.24 -61.38 -11.50
N ALA A 561 -16.46 -61.84 -10.53
CA ALA A 561 -16.25 -63.27 -10.23
C ALA A 561 -17.19 -63.77 -9.10
N ASP A 562 -18.48 -63.46 -9.18
CA ASP A 562 -19.47 -63.74 -8.13
C ASP A 562 -20.40 -64.92 -8.45
N GLY A 563 -20.26 -65.54 -9.63
CA GLY A 563 -21.09 -66.66 -10.09
C GLY A 563 -22.54 -66.28 -10.39
N ASN A 564 -22.87 -64.98 -10.38
CA ASN A 564 -24.22 -64.50 -10.64
C ASN A 564 -24.57 -64.58 -12.13
N ALA A 565 -23.60 -64.36 -13.02
CA ALA A 565 -23.79 -64.47 -14.46
C ALA A 565 -24.30 -65.86 -14.90
N GLU A 566 -23.87 -66.94 -14.23
CA GLU A 566 -24.34 -68.31 -14.53
C GLU A 566 -25.75 -68.61 -13.97
N LYS A 567 -26.17 -67.93 -12.90
CA LYS A 567 -27.48 -68.14 -12.24
C LYS A 567 -28.63 -67.43 -12.93
N VAL A 568 -28.33 -66.41 -13.74
CA VAL A 568 -29.32 -65.66 -14.51
C VAL A 568 -29.96 -66.58 -15.55
N ASP A 569 -29.16 -67.41 -16.23
CA ASP A 569 -29.63 -68.35 -17.25
C ASP A 569 -30.61 -69.42 -16.72
N SER A 570 -30.60 -69.72 -15.41
CA SER A 570 -31.51 -70.71 -14.78
C SER A 570 -32.81 -70.11 -14.22
N LEU A 571 -32.96 -68.79 -14.20
CA LEU A 571 -34.03 -68.10 -13.48
C LEU A 571 -35.41 -68.30 -14.14
N THR A 572 -35.47 -68.23 -15.47
CA THR A 572 -36.68 -68.49 -16.28
C THR A 572 -37.17 -69.93 -16.12
N TYR A 573 -36.26 -70.87 -15.90
CA TYR A 573 -36.60 -72.29 -15.67
C TYR A 573 -37.24 -72.51 -14.29
N ALA A 574 -36.71 -71.87 -13.24
CA ALA A 574 -37.25 -71.97 -11.89
C ALA A 574 -38.67 -71.37 -11.77
N TRP A 575 -38.94 -70.25 -12.46
CA TRP A 575 -40.28 -69.64 -12.53
C TRP A 575 -41.34 -70.55 -13.14
N ARG A 576 -41.00 -71.27 -14.22
CA ARG A 576 -41.92 -72.24 -14.84
C ARG A 576 -42.29 -73.40 -13.89
N ASN A 577 -41.34 -73.87 -13.08
CA ASN A 577 -41.59 -74.97 -12.14
C ASN A 577 -42.53 -74.57 -11.00
N LEU A 578 -42.46 -73.34 -10.48
CA LEU A 578 -43.38 -72.86 -9.45
C LEU A 578 -44.82 -72.78 -9.97
N ASN A 579 -45.03 -72.26 -11.18
CA ASN A 579 -46.36 -72.17 -11.78
C ASN A 579 -47.00 -73.55 -11.99
N ALA A 580 -46.20 -74.59 -12.27
CA ALA A 580 -46.69 -75.96 -12.31
C ALA A 580 -47.15 -76.48 -10.93
N LEU A 581 -46.44 -76.12 -9.85
CA LEU A 581 -46.79 -76.48 -8.48
C LEU A 581 -48.08 -75.78 -7.99
N VAL A 582 -48.27 -74.50 -8.34
CA VAL A 582 -49.50 -73.72 -8.06
C VAL A 582 -50.74 -74.46 -8.58
N VAL A 583 -50.68 -74.96 -9.81
CA VAL A 583 -51.78 -75.72 -10.43
C VAL A 583 -52.04 -77.05 -9.69
N GLN A 584 -50.99 -77.72 -9.21
CA GLN A 584 -51.12 -78.98 -8.47
C GLN A 584 -51.81 -78.80 -7.11
N THR A 585 -51.44 -77.78 -6.34
CA THR A 585 -52.02 -77.50 -5.02
C THR A 585 -53.49 -77.05 -5.12
N GLN A 586 -53.83 -76.29 -6.17
CA GLN A 586 -55.22 -75.90 -6.45
C GLN A 586 -56.14 -77.12 -6.68
N ASN A 587 -55.66 -78.15 -7.37
CA ASN A 587 -56.42 -79.39 -7.58
C ASN A 587 -56.63 -80.20 -6.28
N THR A 588 -55.68 -80.10 -5.34
CA THR A 588 -55.74 -80.83 -4.06
C THR A 588 -56.75 -80.21 -3.09
N LEU A 589 -56.87 -78.88 -3.07
CA LEU A 589 -57.85 -78.14 -2.24
C LEU A 589 -59.30 -78.46 -2.60
N VAL A 590 -59.59 -78.68 -3.90
CA VAL A 590 -60.92 -79.08 -4.38
C VAL A 590 -61.35 -80.44 -3.81
N ALA A 591 -60.41 -81.34 -3.53
CA ALA A 591 -60.70 -82.69 -3.03
C ALA A 591 -61.05 -82.73 -1.52
N ILE A 592 -60.50 -81.81 -0.70
CA ILE A 592 -60.62 -81.82 0.78
C ILE A 592 -61.82 -80.98 1.29
N GLN A 593 -62.36 -80.10 0.45
CA GLN A 593 -63.42 -79.14 0.75
C GLN A 593 -64.68 -79.70 1.49
N PRO A 594 -65.20 -80.91 1.21
CA PRO A 594 -66.42 -81.40 1.84
C PRO A 594 -66.27 -81.80 3.32
N ALA A 595 -65.10 -82.31 3.71
CA ALA A 595 -64.85 -82.77 5.07
C ALA A 595 -64.74 -81.60 6.06
N MET A 596 -64.01 -80.55 5.68
CA MET A 596 -63.77 -79.36 6.50
C MET A 596 -65.04 -78.52 6.73
N LYS A 597 -66.02 -78.60 5.82
CA LYS A 597 -67.33 -77.98 5.99
C LYS A 597 -68.14 -78.62 7.13
N SER A 598 -67.96 -79.92 7.36
CA SER A 598 -68.62 -80.65 8.47
C SER A 598 -68.05 -80.24 9.83
N ASP A 599 -66.73 -80.13 9.93
CA ASP A 599 -66.05 -79.79 11.19
C ASP A 599 -66.38 -78.37 11.68
N LEU A 600 -66.55 -77.42 10.76
CA LEU A 600 -66.96 -76.06 11.07
C LEU A 600 -68.36 -76.00 11.72
N GLN A 601 -69.31 -76.80 11.24
CA GLN A 601 -70.67 -76.82 11.78
C GLN A 601 -70.69 -77.33 13.24
N THR A 602 -69.87 -78.34 13.55
CA THR A 602 -69.70 -78.84 14.92
C THR A 602 -69.01 -77.81 15.83
N GLY A 603 -68.06 -77.03 15.31
CA GLY A 603 -67.39 -75.94 16.05
C GLY A 603 -68.32 -74.80 16.44
N VAL A 604 -69.23 -74.40 15.54
CA VAL A 604 -70.23 -73.33 15.77
C VAL A 604 -71.21 -73.70 16.89
N GLU A 605 -71.61 -74.97 16.99
CA GLU A 605 -72.49 -75.46 18.06
C GLU A 605 -71.82 -75.41 19.44
N CYS A 606 -70.53 -75.75 19.53
CA CYS A 606 -69.76 -75.66 20.77
C CYS A 606 -69.55 -74.20 21.22
N PHE A 607 -69.37 -73.27 20.26
CA PHE A 607 -69.22 -71.85 20.55
C PHE A 607 -70.47 -71.23 21.17
N GLN A 608 -71.67 -71.65 20.74
CA GLN A 608 -72.94 -71.21 21.33
C GLN A 608 -73.05 -71.51 22.83
N ALA A 609 -72.58 -72.68 23.26
CA ALA A 609 -72.57 -73.06 24.69
C ALA A 609 -71.58 -72.23 25.50
N THR A 610 -70.43 -71.88 24.91
CA THR A 610 -69.37 -71.11 25.59
C THR A 610 -69.78 -69.65 25.82
N VAL A 611 -70.48 -69.04 24.85
CA VAL A 611 -70.99 -67.66 24.95
C VAL A 611 -72.04 -67.51 26.06
N GLN A 612 -72.91 -68.51 26.25
CA GLN A 612 -73.91 -68.50 27.33
C GLN A 612 -73.28 -68.55 28.74
N ASN A 613 -72.18 -69.31 28.90
CA ASN A 613 -71.47 -69.38 30.17
C ASN A 613 -70.85 -68.02 30.55
N PHE A 614 -70.26 -67.31 29.58
CA PHE A 614 -69.66 -65.99 29.78
C PHE A 614 -70.65 -64.93 30.27
N TYR A 615 -71.89 -64.93 29.75
CA TYR A 615 -72.94 -64.00 30.20
C TYR A 615 -73.25 -64.15 31.69
N SER A 616 -73.35 -65.38 32.19
CA SER A 616 -73.63 -65.66 33.61
C SER A 616 -72.49 -65.21 34.53
N HIS A 617 -71.24 -65.28 34.05
CA HIS A 617 -70.05 -64.88 34.80
C HIS A 617 -69.89 -63.34 34.84
N TYR A 618 -70.24 -62.65 33.75
CA TYR A 618 -70.18 -61.18 33.68
C TYR A 618 -71.17 -60.51 34.63
N ASP A 619 -72.41 -61.02 34.73
CA ASP A 619 -73.45 -60.45 35.59
C ASP A 619 -73.19 -60.67 37.09
N THR A 620 -72.42 -61.70 37.47
CA THR A 620 -72.13 -62.05 38.87
C THR A 620 -70.83 -61.47 39.41
N SER A 621 -69.82 -61.31 38.57
CA SER A 621 -68.45 -60.95 38.98
C SER A 621 -67.84 -59.76 38.22
N GLY A 622 -68.68 -59.03 37.47
CA GLY A 622 -68.24 -57.94 36.60
C GLY A 622 -67.74 -56.67 37.32
N PRO A 623 -67.18 -55.72 36.55
CA PRO A 623 -66.58 -54.48 37.07
C PRO A 623 -67.59 -53.46 37.64
N GLY A 624 -68.90 -53.75 37.59
CA GLY A 624 -69.98 -52.87 38.06
C GLY A 624 -70.45 -53.09 39.51
N VAL A 625 -69.77 -53.94 40.29
CA VAL A 625 -70.16 -54.28 41.67
C VAL A 625 -69.79 -53.13 42.64
N ALA A 626 -70.74 -52.75 43.51
CA ALA A 626 -70.55 -51.64 44.45
C ALA A 626 -69.54 -51.99 45.57
N GLY A 627 -68.59 -51.07 45.84
CA GLY A 627 -67.62 -51.16 46.95
C GLY A 627 -66.15 -51.40 46.59
N LEU A 628 -65.76 -51.33 45.31
CA LEU A 628 -64.39 -51.59 44.85
C LEU A 628 -63.52 -50.33 44.76
N ALA A 629 -62.21 -50.47 45.03
CA ALA A 629 -61.24 -49.41 44.80
C ALA A 629 -61.09 -49.13 43.27
N PRO A 630 -60.91 -47.86 42.84
CA PRO A 630 -60.89 -47.49 41.41
C PRO A 630 -59.87 -48.25 40.55
N ARG A 631 -58.69 -48.60 41.09
CA ARG A 631 -57.69 -49.42 40.39
C ARG A 631 -58.11 -50.89 40.27
N GLU A 632 -58.64 -51.47 41.33
CA GLU A 632 -59.11 -52.86 41.34
C GLU A 632 -60.33 -53.06 40.42
N ALA A 633 -61.18 -52.04 40.28
CA ALA A 633 -62.27 -52.00 39.32
C ALA A 633 -61.76 -51.96 37.85
N SER A 634 -60.64 -51.27 37.60
CA SER A 634 -59.97 -51.24 36.28
C SER A 634 -59.32 -52.59 35.93
N ASP A 635 -58.69 -53.28 36.89
CA ASP A 635 -58.04 -54.57 36.64
C ASP A 635 -59.08 -55.66 36.32
N ARG A 636 -60.21 -55.67 37.05
CA ARG A 636 -61.34 -56.54 36.74
C ARG A 636 -61.95 -56.23 35.37
N LEU A 637 -62.06 -54.94 35.00
CA LEU A 637 -62.49 -54.52 33.67
C LEU A 637 -61.58 -55.09 32.57
N GLN A 638 -60.25 -55.04 32.75
CA GLN A 638 -59.29 -55.59 31.77
C GLN A 638 -59.37 -57.11 31.64
N ALA A 639 -59.51 -57.84 32.75
CA ALA A 639 -59.63 -59.29 32.73
C ALA A 639 -60.89 -59.77 31.98
N PHE A 640 -62.03 -59.13 32.23
CA PHE A 640 -63.28 -59.42 31.52
C PHE A 640 -63.24 -58.95 30.05
N GLN A 641 -62.49 -57.89 29.73
CA GLN A 641 -62.25 -57.46 28.35
C GLN A 641 -61.41 -58.49 27.58
N ALA A 642 -60.35 -59.06 28.18
CA ALA A 642 -59.52 -60.07 27.52
C ALA A 642 -60.28 -61.38 27.24
N GLN A 643 -61.15 -61.80 28.17
CA GLN A 643 -62.04 -62.94 27.97
C GLN A 643 -63.09 -62.66 26.88
N PHE A 644 -63.63 -61.44 26.83
CA PHE A 644 -64.50 -61.00 25.76
C PHE A 644 -63.78 -61.02 24.40
N ASP A 645 -62.54 -60.55 24.33
CA ASP A 645 -61.76 -60.49 23.08
C ASP A 645 -61.39 -61.89 22.54
N ASP A 646 -61.15 -62.87 23.41
CA ASP A 646 -60.92 -64.27 22.98
C ASP A 646 -62.20 -64.91 22.41
N LEU A 647 -63.35 -64.67 23.06
CA LEU A 647 -64.65 -65.06 22.53
C LEU A 647 -64.96 -64.34 21.22
N TRP A 648 -64.56 -63.08 21.10
CA TRP A 648 -64.71 -62.30 19.87
C TRP A 648 -63.81 -62.81 18.74
N ARG A 649 -62.57 -63.24 19.02
CA ARG A 649 -61.68 -63.89 18.04
C ARG A 649 -62.26 -65.21 17.52
N LYS A 650 -62.83 -66.03 18.41
CA LYS A 650 -63.53 -67.27 18.04
C LYS A 650 -64.79 -66.98 17.23
N TYR A 651 -65.55 -65.95 17.59
CA TYR A 651 -66.66 -65.44 16.79
C TYR A 651 -66.21 -65.05 15.37
N ILE A 652 -65.09 -64.33 15.21
CA ILE A 652 -64.54 -63.96 13.88
C ILE A 652 -64.09 -65.19 13.08
N THR A 653 -63.45 -66.15 13.73
CA THR A 653 -62.96 -67.38 13.06
C THR A 653 -64.12 -68.24 12.55
N PHE A 654 -65.17 -68.40 13.37
CA PHE A 654 -66.35 -69.15 12.99
C PHE A 654 -67.24 -68.40 11.99
N SER A 655 -67.44 -67.09 12.13
CA SER A 655 -68.17 -66.29 11.13
C SER A 655 -67.43 -66.17 9.80
N GLY A 656 -66.09 -66.07 9.81
CA GLY A 656 -65.26 -66.14 8.61
C GLY A 656 -65.27 -67.52 7.95
N GLY A 657 -65.34 -68.60 8.73
CA GLY A 657 -65.60 -69.94 8.21
C GLY A 657 -67.01 -70.09 7.62
N GLU A 658 -68.03 -69.55 8.30
CA GLU A 658 -69.42 -69.54 7.81
C GLU A 658 -69.51 -68.77 6.48
N GLU A 659 -68.80 -67.64 6.35
CA GLU A 659 -68.70 -66.86 5.10
C GLU A 659 -67.91 -67.61 4.00
N LEU A 660 -66.79 -68.26 4.33
CA LEU A 660 -65.94 -69.04 3.41
C LEU A 660 -66.70 -70.21 2.74
N PHE A 661 -67.63 -70.84 3.45
CA PHE A 661 -68.47 -71.94 2.93
C PHE A 661 -69.88 -71.52 2.51
N GLY A 662 -70.20 -70.21 2.54
CA GLY A 662 -71.48 -69.64 2.12
C GLY A 662 -72.67 -69.97 3.03
N LEU A 663 -72.44 -70.14 4.33
CA LEU A 663 -73.44 -70.39 5.37
C LEU A 663 -73.96 -69.07 5.98
N PRO A 664 -75.24 -69.02 6.45
CA PRO A 664 -75.79 -67.82 7.08
C PRO A 664 -75.18 -67.60 8.48
N VAL A 665 -74.57 -66.44 8.69
CA VAL A 665 -73.89 -66.06 9.95
C VAL A 665 -74.92 -65.86 11.08
N LYS A 666 -74.68 -66.47 12.25
CA LYS A 666 -75.52 -66.35 13.45
C LYS A 666 -75.17 -65.13 14.32
N GLU A 667 -76.17 -64.33 14.70
CA GLU A 667 -76.01 -63.10 15.51
C GLU A 667 -76.17 -63.32 17.04
N TYR A 668 -75.40 -62.60 17.87
CA TYR A 668 -75.40 -62.70 19.35
C TYR A 668 -75.63 -61.32 20.05
N PRO A 669 -76.88 -60.92 20.38
CA PRO A 669 -77.23 -59.57 20.83
C PRO A 669 -76.73 -59.16 22.24
N ASP A 670 -76.65 -60.09 23.20
CA ASP A 670 -76.14 -59.80 24.55
C ASP A 670 -74.62 -59.52 24.57
N LEU A 671 -73.87 -60.14 23.64
CA LEU A 671 -72.47 -59.82 23.39
C LEU A 671 -72.29 -58.35 22.99
N HIS A 672 -73.25 -57.79 22.25
CA HIS A 672 -73.28 -56.37 21.90
C HIS A 672 -73.74 -55.43 23.02
N ARG A 673 -74.52 -55.92 24.02
CA ARG A 673 -74.87 -55.17 25.24
C ARG A 673 -73.65 -55.02 26.13
N ILE A 674 -72.98 -56.12 26.44
CA ILE A 674 -71.77 -56.17 27.28
C ILE A 674 -70.65 -55.31 26.66
N LYS A 675 -70.52 -55.32 25.33
CA LYS A 675 -69.61 -54.41 24.60
C LYS A 675 -69.88 -52.92 24.87
N ARG A 676 -71.14 -52.50 25.01
CA ARG A 676 -71.52 -51.10 25.29
C ARG A 676 -71.21 -50.70 26.73
N GLU A 677 -71.49 -51.58 27.69
CA GLU A 677 -71.23 -51.34 29.11
C GLU A 677 -69.73 -51.30 29.43
N LEU A 678 -68.97 -52.29 28.93
CA LEU A 678 -67.50 -52.30 28.98
C LEU A 678 -66.91 -51.03 28.34
N SER A 679 -67.49 -50.55 27.24
CA SER A 679 -67.04 -49.31 26.58
C SER A 679 -67.27 -48.05 27.42
N LEU A 680 -68.38 -47.94 28.17
CA LEU A 680 -68.66 -46.77 29.03
C LEU A 680 -67.78 -46.78 30.30
N LEU A 681 -67.60 -47.93 30.93
CA LEU A 681 -66.73 -48.09 32.10
C LEU A 681 -65.25 -47.90 31.75
N SER A 682 -64.83 -48.39 30.57
CA SER A 682 -63.50 -48.14 30.02
C SER A 682 -63.23 -46.65 29.80
N LYS A 683 -64.22 -45.86 29.38
CA LYS A 683 -64.05 -44.41 29.19
C LYS A 683 -63.84 -43.64 30.50
N LEU A 684 -64.52 -44.00 31.59
CA LEU A 684 -64.38 -43.32 32.89
C LEU A 684 -63.06 -43.68 33.59
N TYR A 685 -62.80 -44.97 33.78
CA TYR A 685 -61.59 -45.44 34.47
C TYR A 685 -60.34 -45.27 33.59
N GLY A 686 -60.48 -45.33 32.26
CA GLY A 686 -59.42 -44.94 31.34
C GLY A 686 -59.06 -43.46 31.42
N LEU A 687 -60.04 -42.55 31.57
CA LEU A 687 -59.76 -41.12 31.80
C LEU A 687 -59.14 -40.90 33.19
N TYR A 688 -59.61 -41.60 34.22
CA TYR A 688 -59.06 -41.52 35.57
C TYR A 688 -57.58 -41.94 35.61
N ASN A 689 -57.27 -43.11 35.03
CA ASN A 689 -55.88 -43.57 34.91
C ASN A 689 -55.07 -42.62 34.04
N SER A 690 -55.59 -42.17 32.90
CA SER A 690 -54.89 -41.21 32.03
C SER A 690 -54.54 -39.90 32.76
N VAL A 691 -55.45 -39.33 33.56
CA VAL A 691 -55.15 -38.10 34.32
C VAL A 691 -54.17 -38.38 35.45
N ILE A 692 -54.31 -39.48 36.19
CA ILE A 692 -53.38 -39.83 37.28
C ILE A 692 -51.98 -40.12 36.73
N ASP A 693 -51.89 -40.88 35.65
CA ASP A 693 -50.63 -41.24 35.00
C ASP A 693 -49.99 -40.01 34.36
N SER A 694 -50.77 -39.15 33.68
CA SER A 694 -50.25 -37.90 33.09
C SER A 694 -49.81 -36.91 34.15
N VAL A 695 -50.62 -36.68 35.20
CA VAL A 695 -50.26 -35.79 36.32
C VAL A 695 -49.06 -36.35 37.09
N SER A 696 -48.97 -37.67 37.28
CA SER A 696 -47.78 -38.30 37.88
C SER A 696 -46.55 -38.15 36.99
N GLY A 697 -46.73 -38.30 35.68
CA GLY A 697 -45.69 -38.10 34.67
C GLY A 697 -45.16 -36.68 34.66
N TYR A 698 -46.01 -35.66 34.88
CA TYR A 698 -45.57 -34.27 34.97
C TYR A 698 -44.53 -34.05 36.08
N TYR A 699 -44.64 -34.74 37.23
CA TYR A 699 -43.66 -34.63 38.31
C TYR A 699 -42.29 -35.22 37.95
N ASP A 700 -42.25 -36.18 37.02
CA ASP A 700 -41.02 -36.83 36.56
C ASP A 700 -40.40 -36.13 35.33
N ILE A 701 -41.06 -35.10 34.77
CA ILE A 701 -40.48 -34.28 33.69
C ILE A 701 -39.29 -33.47 34.24
N GLN A 702 -38.16 -33.55 33.54
CA GLN A 702 -36.99 -32.73 33.81
C GLN A 702 -37.31 -31.26 33.60
N TRP A 703 -36.82 -30.40 34.51
CA TRP A 703 -37.15 -28.97 34.50
C TRP A 703 -36.73 -28.26 33.20
N THR A 704 -35.68 -28.73 32.53
CA THR A 704 -35.18 -28.22 31.25
C THR A 704 -36.13 -28.47 30.08
N ASP A 705 -36.85 -29.58 30.09
CA ASP A 705 -37.75 -30.01 29.01
C ASP A 705 -39.21 -29.66 29.31
N LEU A 706 -39.45 -28.92 30.40
CA LEU A 706 -40.78 -28.60 30.87
C LEU A 706 -41.46 -27.57 29.97
N ASN A 707 -42.46 -28.01 29.21
CA ASN A 707 -43.31 -27.12 28.43
C ASN A 707 -44.62 -26.82 29.19
N ILE A 708 -44.65 -25.67 29.85
CA ILE A 708 -45.75 -25.24 30.72
C ILE A 708 -47.01 -24.89 29.92
N GLU A 709 -46.89 -24.38 28.70
CA GLU A 709 -48.05 -24.11 27.83
C GLU A 709 -48.74 -25.41 27.42
N LYS A 710 -47.95 -26.44 27.08
CA LYS A 710 -48.46 -27.78 26.76
C LYS A 710 -49.18 -28.39 27.97
N ILE A 711 -48.56 -28.33 29.15
CA ILE A 711 -49.18 -28.85 30.40
C ILE A 711 -50.49 -28.10 30.70
N ASN A 712 -50.51 -26.78 30.56
CA ASN A 712 -51.73 -25.99 30.79
C ASN A 712 -52.84 -26.35 29.77
N SER A 713 -52.48 -26.56 28.50
CA SER A 713 -53.43 -27.02 27.47
C SER A 713 -53.99 -28.42 27.77
N GLU A 714 -53.13 -29.36 28.21
CA GLU A 714 -53.53 -30.71 28.58
C GLU A 714 -54.43 -30.73 29.82
N LEU A 715 -54.14 -29.88 30.82
CA LEU A 715 -54.99 -29.71 32.00
C LEU A 715 -56.35 -29.10 31.65
N GLN A 716 -56.39 -28.10 30.77
CA GLN A 716 -57.65 -27.56 30.25
C GLN A 716 -58.45 -28.60 29.46
N ASP A 717 -57.77 -29.42 28.65
CA ASP A 717 -58.40 -30.52 27.92
C ASP A 717 -58.97 -31.59 28.86
N PHE A 718 -58.25 -31.96 29.92
CA PHE A 718 -58.79 -32.84 30.96
C PHE A 718 -59.99 -32.22 31.67
N GLN A 719 -59.94 -30.93 32.01
CA GLN A 719 -61.06 -30.21 32.61
C GLN A 719 -62.29 -30.18 31.67
N ASN A 720 -62.08 -30.01 30.36
CA ASN A 720 -63.11 -30.07 29.33
C ASN A 720 -63.68 -31.48 29.14
N ARG A 721 -62.83 -32.52 29.17
CA ARG A 721 -63.26 -33.93 29.06
C ARG A 721 -64.10 -34.36 30.26
N ILE A 722 -63.72 -33.94 31.47
CA ILE A 722 -64.50 -34.16 32.69
C ILE A 722 -65.86 -33.46 32.60
N ARG A 723 -65.92 -32.22 32.09
CA ARG A 723 -67.19 -31.50 31.86
C ARG A 723 -68.11 -32.22 30.87
N LYS A 724 -67.56 -32.83 29.82
CA LYS A 724 -68.28 -33.58 28.76
C LYS A 724 -68.78 -34.98 29.18
N LEU A 725 -68.41 -35.49 30.34
CA LEU A 725 -68.89 -36.80 30.79
C LEU A 725 -70.43 -36.78 31.05
N PRO A 726 -71.17 -37.84 30.62
CA PRO A 726 -72.60 -37.98 30.84
C PRO A 726 -73.01 -37.86 32.31
N LYS A 727 -74.23 -37.37 32.59
CA LYS A 727 -74.77 -37.22 33.96
C LYS A 727 -74.67 -38.50 34.79
N ALA A 728 -74.89 -39.67 34.18
CA ALA A 728 -74.84 -40.98 34.84
C ALA A 728 -73.45 -41.35 35.42
N LEU A 729 -72.36 -40.70 34.99
CA LEU A 729 -71.00 -40.94 35.49
C LEU A 729 -70.57 -39.92 36.57
N LYS A 730 -71.38 -38.88 36.85
CA LYS A 730 -71.05 -37.82 37.81
C LYS A 730 -71.33 -38.18 39.27
N GLU A 731 -72.12 -39.22 39.50
CA GLU A 731 -72.45 -39.75 40.84
C GLU A 731 -71.35 -40.66 41.39
N TRP A 732 -70.33 -40.98 40.60
CA TRP A 732 -69.24 -41.88 40.97
C TRP A 732 -68.14 -41.14 41.73
N GLN A 733 -67.67 -41.70 42.84
CA GLN A 733 -66.63 -41.11 43.69
C GLN A 733 -65.35 -40.74 42.92
N ALA A 734 -64.96 -41.57 41.93
CA ALA A 734 -63.80 -41.34 41.07
C ALA A 734 -63.87 -40.02 40.27
N PHE A 735 -65.05 -39.48 40.00
CA PHE A 735 -65.23 -38.20 39.32
C PHE A 735 -64.88 -37.00 40.22
N SER A 736 -65.29 -37.05 41.48
CA SER A 736 -65.06 -35.97 42.46
C SER A 736 -63.57 -35.82 42.80
N ASP A 737 -62.88 -36.94 42.97
CA ASP A 737 -61.44 -36.97 43.27
C ASP A 737 -60.60 -36.44 42.09
N LEU A 738 -61.01 -36.74 40.86
CA LEU A 738 -60.37 -36.28 39.63
C LEU A 738 -60.47 -34.75 39.48
N LYS A 739 -61.63 -34.17 39.80
CA LYS A 739 -61.87 -32.72 39.70
C LYS A 739 -60.98 -31.93 40.65
N LYS A 740 -60.92 -32.35 41.92
CA LYS A 740 -60.12 -31.66 42.95
C LYS A 740 -58.64 -31.59 42.58
N LYS A 741 -58.09 -32.70 42.08
CA LYS A 741 -56.67 -32.80 41.71
C LYS A 741 -56.25 -31.92 40.53
N ILE A 742 -57.18 -31.63 39.61
CA ILE A 742 -56.95 -30.73 38.47
C ILE A 742 -57.03 -29.27 38.90
N ASP A 743 -57.99 -28.92 39.76
CA ASP A 743 -58.17 -27.54 40.21
C ASP A 743 -56.97 -27.08 41.06
N ASP A 744 -56.45 -27.93 41.97
CA ASP A 744 -55.26 -27.62 42.80
C ASP A 744 -53.98 -27.37 41.96
N PHE A 745 -53.79 -28.09 40.85
CA PHE A 745 -52.60 -27.94 40.00
C PHE A 745 -52.69 -26.66 39.13
N ASN A 746 -53.89 -26.28 38.70
CA ASN A 746 -54.12 -25.13 37.83
C ASN A 746 -53.75 -23.79 38.51
N GLU A 747 -53.92 -23.68 39.83
CA GLU A 747 -53.54 -22.48 40.60
C GLU A 747 -52.02 -22.29 40.71
N THR A 748 -51.23 -23.35 40.56
CA THR A 748 -49.75 -23.29 40.64
C THR A 748 -49.07 -22.96 39.30
N CYS A 749 -49.74 -23.19 38.17
CA CYS A 749 -49.19 -23.00 36.83
C CYS A 749 -48.65 -21.58 36.52
N PRO A 750 -49.31 -20.47 36.91
CA PRO A 750 -48.81 -19.12 36.61
C PRO A 750 -47.44 -18.81 37.24
N LEU A 751 -47.20 -19.31 38.46
CA LEU A 751 -45.91 -19.15 39.16
C LEU A 751 -44.81 -19.98 38.46
N LEU A 752 -45.13 -21.22 38.09
CA LEU A 752 -44.21 -22.07 37.32
C LEU A 752 -43.81 -21.42 35.99
N TYR A 753 -44.76 -20.75 35.32
CA TYR A 753 -44.48 -20.04 34.05
C TYR A 753 -43.47 -18.89 34.24
N MET A 754 -43.59 -18.11 35.32
CA MET A 754 -42.65 -17.04 35.63
C MET A 754 -41.27 -17.58 36.04
N MET A 755 -41.24 -18.66 36.82
CA MET A 755 -40.00 -19.31 37.28
C MET A 755 -39.25 -20.05 36.15
N ALA A 756 -39.97 -20.55 35.13
CA ALA A 756 -39.37 -21.16 33.95
C ALA A 756 -38.86 -20.15 32.91
N ASN A 757 -39.01 -18.85 33.17
CA ASN A 757 -38.49 -17.83 32.28
C ASN A 757 -36.94 -17.93 32.22
N LYS A 758 -36.40 -17.97 31.01
CA LYS A 758 -34.94 -18.05 30.75
C LYS A 758 -34.13 -16.87 31.31
N ALA A 759 -34.80 -15.82 31.80
CA ALA A 759 -34.15 -14.73 32.53
C ALA A 759 -33.65 -15.14 33.94
N MET A 760 -34.17 -16.25 34.49
CA MET A 760 -33.75 -16.78 35.79
C MET A 760 -32.33 -17.36 35.72
N MET A 761 -31.51 -17.04 36.72
CA MET A 761 -30.10 -17.43 36.83
C MET A 761 -29.83 -17.96 38.23
N ALA A 762 -28.70 -18.64 38.46
CA ALA A 762 -28.34 -19.26 39.74
C ALA A 762 -28.54 -18.31 40.95
N ARG A 763 -28.20 -17.03 40.81
CA ARG A 763 -28.41 -16.01 41.85
C ARG A 763 -29.87 -15.77 42.23
N HIS A 764 -30.80 -15.90 41.27
CA HIS A 764 -32.23 -15.78 41.52
C HIS A 764 -32.76 -17.03 42.23
N TRP A 765 -32.27 -18.22 41.84
CA TRP A 765 -32.61 -19.48 42.49
C TRP A 765 -32.10 -19.57 43.93
N GLN A 766 -30.90 -19.05 44.21
CA GLN A 766 -30.39 -18.91 45.58
C GLN A 766 -31.31 -17.99 46.41
N ARG A 767 -31.70 -16.85 45.86
CA ARG A 767 -32.60 -15.90 46.53
C ARG A 767 -33.99 -16.48 46.80
N LEU A 768 -34.52 -17.29 45.88
CA LEU A 768 -35.75 -18.06 46.08
C LEU A 768 -35.59 -19.15 47.15
N GLY A 769 -34.43 -19.81 47.20
CA GLY A 769 -34.12 -20.79 48.25
C GLY A 769 -34.08 -20.16 49.64
N ASP A 770 -33.50 -18.96 49.76
CA ASP A 770 -33.48 -18.19 51.00
C ASP A 770 -34.89 -17.79 51.48
N ILE A 771 -35.79 -17.45 50.55
CA ILE A 771 -37.18 -17.05 50.86
C ILE A 771 -38.05 -18.25 51.22
N THR A 772 -37.96 -19.34 50.45
CA THR A 772 -38.82 -20.52 50.60
C THR A 772 -38.33 -21.52 51.65
N GLY A 773 -37.07 -21.40 52.08
CA GLY A 773 -36.42 -22.33 53.01
C GLY A 773 -36.10 -23.70 52.38
N HIS A 774 -36.17 -23.81 51.06
CA HIS A 774 -35.91 -25.04 50.31
C HIS A 774 -34.73 -24.83 49.36
N SER A 775 -33.75 -25.74 49.36
CA SER A 775 -32.65 -25.67 48.40
C SER A 775 -33.10 -26.17 47.03
N PHE A 776 -32.91 -25.35 45.99
CA PHE A 776 -33.14 -25.72 44.59
C PHE A 776 -31.79 -26.04 43.93
N ASP A 777 -31.58 -27.31 43.58
CA ASP A 777 -30.34 -27.79 42.95
C ASP A 777 -30.51 -27.88 41.43
N VAL A 778 -30.62 -26.70 40.80
CA VAL A 778 -31.05 -26.52 39.40
C VAL A 778 -30.03 -27.07 38.39
N ASP A 779 -28.76 -27.20 38.79
CA ASP A 779 -27.67 -27.69 37.92
C ASP A 779 -27.59 -29.24 37.88
N SER A 780 -28.37 -29.93 38.71
CA SER A 780 -28.44 -31.38 38.71
C SER A 780 -29.23 -31.90 37.50
N ALA A 781 -28.65 -32.84 36.75
CA ALA A 781 -29.33 -33.50 35.62
C ALA A 781 -30.62 -34.25 36.03
N ASN A 782 -30.83 -34.47 37.33
CA ASN A 782 -32.01 -35.12 37.89
C ASN A 782 -33.06 -34.12 38.40
N PHE A 783 -32.88 -32.80 38.19
CA PHE A 783 -33.80 -31.79 38.69
C PHE A 783 -35.13 -31.83 37.92
N SER A 784 -36.18 -32.31 38.58
CA SER A 784 -37.52 -32.48 37.99
C SER A 784 -38.55 -31.56 38.64
N LEU A 785 -39.72 -31.43 38.00
CA LEU A 785 -40.84 -30.63 38.54
C LEU A 785 -41.22 -31.04 39.98
N ARG A 786 -41.02 -32.32 40.35
CA ARG A 786 -41.22 -32.82 41.72
C ARG A 786 -40.47 -32.00 42.77
N ASN A 787 -39.20 -31.68 42.52
CA ASN A 787 -38.36 -30.97 43.47
C ASN A 787 -38.82 -29.52 43.71
N ILE A 788 -39.57 -28.94 42.78
CA ILE A 788 -40.11 -27.57 42.90
C ILE A 788 -41.48 -27.58 43.57
N MET A 789 -42.30 -28.59 43.28
CA MET A 789 -43.63 -28.74 43.88
C MET A 789 -43.59 -29.18 45.36
N GLU A 790 -42.44 -29.69 45.83
CA GLU A 790 -42.16 -29.93 47.26
C GLU A 790 -42.04 -28.62 48.07
N ALA A 791 -41.74 -27.49 47.41
CA ALA A 791 -41.70 -26.18 48.05
C ALA A 791 -43.11 -25.55 48.14
N PRO A 792 -43.42 -24.81 49.22
CA PRO A 792 -44.73 -24.16 49.40
C PRO A 792 -44.87 -22.87 48.56
N LEU A 793 -44.98 -23.02 47.23
CA LEU A 793 -45.01 -21.91 46.26
C LEU A 793 -46.18 -20.94 46.47
N LEU A 794 -47.36 -21.47 46.81
CA LEU A 794 -48.57 -20.65 46.99
C LEU A 794 -48.50 -19.74 48.23
N LYS A 795 -47.67 -20.08 49.22
CA LYS A 795 -47.54 -19.31 50.48
C LYS A 795 -46.70 -18.04 50.32
N TYR A 796 -45.71 -18.06 49.42
CA TYR A 796 -44.75 -16.97 49.19
C TYR A 796 -44.91 -16.33 47.81
N LYS A 797 -46.13 -16.33 47.26
CA LYS A 797 -46.43 -15.92 45.88
C LYS A 797 -45.85 -14.55 45.50
N GLU A 798 -46.13 -13.52 46.30
CA GLU A 798 -45.74 -12.13 45.98
C GLU A 798 -44.21 -11.96 45.94
N ASP A 799 -43.49 -12.56 46.89
CA ASP A 799 -42.02 -12.50 46.94
C ASP A 799 -41.37 -13.24 45.76
N ILE A 800 -41.96 -14.38 45.34
CA ILE A 800 -41.51 -15.15 44.18
C ILE A 800 -41.73 -14.36 42.88
N GLU A 801 -42.87 -13.68 42.75
CA GLU A 801 -43.17 -12.81 41.60
C GLU A 801 -42.16 -11.66 41.48
N ASP A 802 -41.80 -11.01 42.59
CA ASP A 802 -40.85 -9.90 42.61
C ASP A 802 -39.43 -10.32 42.19
N VAL A 803 -38.97 -11.49 42.62
CA VAL A 803 -37.67 -12.06 42.18
C VAL A 803 -37.69 -12.37 40.68
N CYS A 804 -38.78 -12.93 40.17
CA CYS A 804 -38.93 -13.23 38.74
C CYS A 804 -38.97 -11.95 37.89
N ILE A 805 -39.62 -10.88 38.36
CA ILE A 805 -39.64 -9.57 37.68
C ILE A 805 -38.25 -8.94 37.68
N SER A 806 -37.51 -9.03 38.79
CA SER A 806 -36.12 -8.59 38.88
C SER A 806 -35.25 -9.29 37.83
N ALA A 807 -35.41 -10.60 37.66
CA ALA A 807 -34.67 -11.38 36.68
C ALA A 807 -34.91 -10.90 35.24
N VAL A 808 -36.16 -10.61 34.87
CA VAL A 808 -36.50 -10.09 33.54
C VAL A 808 -35.85 -8.72 33.30
N LYS A 809 -35.91 -7.82 34.29
CA LYS A 809 -35.28 -6.49 34.18
C LYS A 809 -33.75 -6.54 34.15
N GLU A 810 -33.14 -7.48 34.86
CA GLU A 810 -31.70 -7.74 34.79
C GLU A 810 -31.28 -8.24 33.40
N ARG A 811 -32.07 -9.14 32.79
CA ARG A 811 -31.84 -9.61 31.43
C ARG A 811 -31.94 -8.47 30.41
N ASP A 812 -32.88 -7.54 30.56
CA ASP A 812 -32.97 -6.35 29.68
C ASP A 812 -31.68 -5.50 29.74
N ILE A 813 -31.10 -5.34 30.93
CA ILE A 813 -29.82 -4.63 31.12
C ILE A 813 -28.67 -5.42 30.47
N GLU A 814 -28.64 -6.73 30.64
CA GLU A 814 -27.61 -7.60 30.07
C GLU A 814 -27.63 -7.57 28.53
N VAL A 815 -28.82 -7.63 27.92
CA VAL A 815 -28.99 -7.54 26.47
C VAL A 815 -28.50 -6.20 25.96
N LYS A 816 -28.98 -5.09 26.52
CA LYS A 816 -28.54 -3.74 26.12
C LYS A 816 -27.04 -3.53 26.30
N LEU A 817 -26.45 -4.06 27.37
CA LEU A 817 -25.02 -4.00 27.58
C LEU A 817 -24.27 -4.84 26.54
N LYS A 818 -24.72 -6.07 26.26
CA LYS A 818 -24.14 -6.93 25.21
C LYS A 818 -24.24 -6.30 23.83
N ASP A 819 -25.33 -5.61 23.52
CA ASP A 819 -25.52 -4.91 22.26
C ASP A 819 -24.46 -3.81 22.09
N VAL A 820 -24.26 -2.97 23.12
CA VAL A 820 -23.18 -1.95 23.12
C VAL A 820 -21.81 -2.60 22.98
N VAL A 821 -21.54 -3.71 23.68
CA VAL A 821 -20.26 -4.43 23.54
C VAL A 821 -20.05 -4.96 22.12
N ALA A 822 -21.09 -5.56 21.53
CA ALA A 822 -21.03 -6.12 20.19
C ALA A 822 -20.83 -5.03 19.13
N GLU A 823 -21.57 -3.92 19.24
CA GLU A 823 -21.45 -2.77 18.37
C GLU A 823 -20.02 -2.23 18.34
N TRP A 824 -19.43 -1.96 19.51
CA TRP A 824 -18.09 -1.38 19.59
C TRP A 824 -16.97 -2.37 19.28
N SER A 825 -17.24 -3.68 19.33
CA SER A 825 -16.29 -4.71 18.89
C SER A 825 -16.21 -4.89 17.37
N SER A 826 -17.16 -4.31 16.60
CA SER A 826 -17.15 -4.33 15.14
C SER A 826 -16.63 -3.04 14.50
N HIS A 827 -16.52 -1.96 15.27
CA HIS A 827 -16.13 -0.65 14.75
C HIS A 827 -14.60 -0.54 14.63
N THR A 828 -14.11 -0.41 13.40
CA THR A 828 -12.68 -0.28 13.10
C THR A 828 -12.29 1.11 12.61
N PHE A 829 -11.04 1.51 12.81
CA PHE A 829 -10.46 2.71 12.20
C PHE A 829 -10.42 2.58 10.67
N THR A 830 -10.66 3.71 9.98
CA THR A 830 -10.50 3.80 8.53
C THR A 830 -9.36 4.76 8.20
N PHE A 831 -8.48 4.31 7.30
CA PHE A 831 -7.25 5.03 6.96
C PHE A 831 -7.34 5.71 5.60
N ALA A 832 -6.58 6.77 5.42
CA ALA A 832 -6.46 7.53 4.19
C ALA A 832 -4.99 7.69 3.77
N PRO A 833 -4.68 7.63 2.47
CA PRO A 833 -3.32 7.80 1.98
C PRO A 833 -2.86 9.26 2.09
N PHE A 834 -1.59 9.45 2.46
CA PHE A 834 -0.93 10.76 2.49
C PHE A 834 0.16 10.85 1.42
N ARG A 835 -0.10 11.66 0.39
CA ARG A 835 0.82 11.88 -0.75
C ARG A 835 1.34 10.55 -1.30
N ASN A 836 2.67 10.35 -1.32
CA ASN A 836 3.34 9.13 -1.79
C ASN A 836 3.84 8.24 -0.63
N ARG A 837 3.47 8.52 0.62
CA ARG A 837 3.99 7.84 1.83
C ARG A 837 3.06 6.74 2.38
N GLY A 838 1.98 6.42 1.68
CA GLY A 838 1.01 5.37 2.07
C GLY A 838 -0.07 5.87 3.03
N GLU A 839 -0.77 4.94 3.69
CA GLU A 839 -1.89 5.18 4.62
C GLU A 839 -1.40 5.64 6.00
N LEU A 840 -1.16 6.95 6.14
CA LEU A 840 -0.65 7.57 7.38
C LEU A 840 -1.64 8.50 8.07
N LEU A 841 -2.90 8.52 7.61
CA LEU A 841 -3.95 9.38 8.16
C LEU A 841 -5.17 8.57 8.57
N LEU A 842 -5.84 8.99 9.64
CA LEU A 842 -7.22 8.62 9.92
C LEU A 842 -8.16 9.45 9.03
N LYS A 843 -9.21 8.81 8.52
CA LYS A 843 -10.23 9.47 7.71
C LYS A 843 -11.15 10.28 8.62
N GLY A 844 -10.94 11.60 8.66
CA GLY A 844 -11.60 12.50 9.61
C GLY A 844 -13.13 12.49 9.56
N SER A 845 -13.74 12.32 8.39
CA SER A 845 -15.21 12.30 8.25
C SER A 845 -15.86 11.08 8.90
N ASP A 846 -15.31 9.88 8.63
CA ASP A 846 -15.81 8.62 9.18
C ASP A 846 -15.51 8.51 10.69
N THR A 847 -14.35 9.02 11.11
CA THR A 847 -13.96 9.02 12.53
C THR A 847 -14.86 9.93 13.35
N ALA A 848 -15.24 11.11 12.83
CA ALA A 848 -16.13 12.05 13.53
C ALA A 848 -17.55 11.48 13.73
N GLU A 849 -18.10 10.79 12.73
CA GLU A 849 -19.39 10.11 12.83
C GLU A 849 -19.37 9.02 13.92
N LYS A 850 -18.30 8.22 13.97
CA LYS A 850 -18.10 7.21 15.00
C LYS A 850 -17.95 7.81 16.40
N VAL A 851 -17.32 8.98 16.53
CA VAL A 851 -17.25 9.67 17.82
C VAL A 851 -18.64 10.11 18.29
N ALA A 852 -19.50 10.62 17.39
CA ALA A 852 -20.89 10.98 17.74
C ALA A 852 -21.70 9.74 18.21
N LEU A 853 -21.57 8.60 17.51
CA LEU A 853 -22.20 7.33 17.94
C LEU A 853 -21.70 6.87 19.33
N MET A 854 -20.45 7.17 19.66
CA MET A 854 -19.86 6.83 20.96
C MET A 854 -20.46 7.67 22.09
N GLU A 855 -20.78 8.95 21.85
CA GLU A 855 -21.51 9.80 22.79
C GLU A 855 -22.93 9.26 23.06
N ASP A 856 -23.64 8.81 22.03
CA ASP A 856 -24.95 8.18 22.17
C ASP A 856 -24.87 6.89 23.01
N SER A 857 -23.86 6.05 22.75
CA SER A 857 -23.60 4.84 23.54
C SER A 857 -23.27 5.15 25.01
N LEU A 858 -22.52 6.22 25.28
CA LEU A 858 -22.25 6.70 26.63
C LEU A 858 -23.54 7.15 27.34
N MET A 859 -24.50 7.77 26.64
CA MET A 859 -25.81 8.10 27.21
C MET A 859 -26.60 6.84 27.58
N ILE A 860 -26.56 5.80 26.73
CA ILE A 860 -27.19 4.51 27.03
C ILE A 860 -26.57 3.90 28.29
N LEU A 861 -25.24 3.83 28.39
CA LEU A 861 -24.55 3.31 29.57
C LEU A 861 -24.85 4.12 30.84
N ALA A 862 -24.96 5.45 30.73
CA ALA A 862 -25.38 6.31 31.84
C ALA A 862 -26.81 6.00 32.31
N SER A 863 -27.74 5.70 31.39
CA SER A 863 -29.10 5.26 31.73
C SER A 863 -29.13 3.88 32.41
N LEU A 864 -28.24 2.96 32.02
CA LEU A 864 -28.10 1.65 32.67
C LEU A 864 -27.49 1.81 34.08
N MET A 865 -26.60 2.78 34.28
CA MET A 865 -26.02 3.12 35.59
C MET A 865 -27.02 3.73 36.58
N SER A 866 -28.09 4.36 36.12
CA SER A 866 -29.15 4.91 36.98
C SER A 866 -30.27 3.91 37.29
N ASN A 867 -30.34 2.79 36.58
CA ASN A 867 -31.36 1.76 36.79
C ASN A 867 -31.15 1.00 38.11
N ARG A 868 -32.21 0.85 38.91
CA ARG A 868 -32.18 0.19 40.23
C ARG A 868 -31.72 -1.29 40.20
N TYR A 869 -31.86 -1.97 39.08
CA TYR A 869 -31.53 -3.40 38.92
C TYR A 869 -30.10 -3.66 38.41
N ASN A 870 -29.25 -2.63 38.32
CA ASN A 870 -27.93 -2.76 37.71
C ASN A 870 -26.84 -3.36 38.60
N ALA A 871 -27.14 -3.66 39.86
CA ALA A 871 -26.13 -4.05 40.86
C ALA A 871 -25.15 -5.15 40.39
N PRO A 872 -25.60 -6.23 39.71
CA PRO A 872 -24.68 -7.26 39.19
C PRO A 872 -23.78 -6.79 38.03
N PHE A 873 -24.26 -5.82 37.24
CA PHE A 873 -23.61 -5.36 36.01
C PHE A 873 -22.81 -4.07 36.19
N LYS A 874 -22.93 -3.41 37.34
CA LYS A 874 -22.29 -2.12 37.65
C LYS A 874 -20.78 -2.09 37.35
N PRO A 875 -19.96 -3.12 37.70
CA PRO A 875 -18.54 -3.12 37.36
C PRO A 875 -18.29 -3.14 35.85
N ALA A 876 -19.07 -3.94 35.11
CA ALA A 876 -18.95 -4.06 33.67
C ALA A 876 -19.37 -2.77 32.95
N ILE A 877 -20.48 -2.14 33.39
CA ILE A 877 -20.94 -0.87 32.83
C ILE A 877 -19.90 0.24 33.08
N GLN A 878 -19.36 0.34 34.30
CA GLN A 878 -18.32 1.33 34.62
C GLN A 878 -17.04 1.14 33.78
N GLN A 879 -16.65 -0.12 33.56
CA GLN A 879 -15.50 -0.43 32.72
C GLN A 879 -15.71 0.04 31.27
N TRP A 880 -16.91 -0.17 30.70
CA TRP A 880 -17.22 0.28 29.34
C TRP A 880 -17.40 1.79 29.22
N VAL A 881 -17.95 2.46 30.24
CA VAL A 881 -17.95 3.93 30.31
C VAL A 881 -16.52 4.48 30.26
N HIS A 882 -15.60 3.90 31.05
CA HIS A 882 -14.20 4.32 31.03
C HIS A 882 -13.53 4.06 29.67
N LYS A 883 -13.77 2.89 29.07
CA LYS A 883 -13.22 2.53 27.75
C LYS A 883 -13.65 3.52 26.66
N LEU A 884 -14.94 3.80 26.54
CA LEU A 884 -15.48 4.68 25.51
C LEU A 884 -15.04 6.14 25.74
N SER A 885 -15.11 6.64 26.98
CA SER A 885 -14.66 8.00 27.31
C SER A 885 -13.18 8.22 26.99
N ASN A 886 -12.31 7.28 27.36
CA ASN A 886 -10.87 7.37 27.06
C ASN A 886 -10.60 7.28 25.55
N THR A 887 -11.36 6.44 24.83
CA THR A 887 -11.27 6.33 23.37
C THR A 887 -11.60 7.67 22.70
N THR A 888 -12.64 8.38 23.15
CA THR A 888 -12.98 9.72 22.65
C THR A 888 -11.81 10.69 22.82
N GLU A 889 -11.25 10.78 24.03
CA GLU A 889 -10.13 11.69 24.32
C GLU A 889 -8.87 11.38 23.49
N VAL A 890 -8.57 10.09 23.29
CA VAL A 890 -7.44 9.64 22.49
C VAL A 890 -7.63 10.03 21.02
N ILE A 891 -8.82 9.83 20.46
CA ILE A 891 -9.13 10.17 19.06
C ILE A 891 -9.04 11.68 18.84
N GLU A 892 -9.57 12.51 19.75
CA GLU A 892 -9.45 13.97 19.64
C GLU A 892 -7.99 14.42 19.60
N LYS A 893 -7.17 13.94 20.55
CA LYS A 893 -5.72 14.24 20.58
C LYS A 893 -5.02 13.73 19.32
N TRP A 894 -5.40 12.55 18.82
CA TRP A 894 -4.86 11.97 17.60
C TRP A 894 -5.13 12.87 16.39
N LEU A 895 -6.36 13.35 16.23
CA LEU A 895 -6.72 14.26 15.14
C LEU A 895 -6.00 15.62 15.24
N MET A 896 -5.82 16.14 16.46
CA MET A 896 -5.01 17.36 16.67
C MET A 896 -3.55 17.17 16.25
N VAL A 897 -2.91 16.07 16.70
CA VAL A 897 -1.55 15.71 16.31
C VAL A 897 -1.45 15.50 14.79
N GLN A 898 -2.42 14.82 14.18
CA GLN A 898 -2.47 14.57 12.74
C GLN A 898 -2.47 15.88 11.95
N ASN A 899 -3.36 16.82 12.30
CA ASN A 899 -3.48 18.10 11.58
C ASN A 899 -2.20 18.94 11.71
N LEU A 900 -1.62 19.01 12.90
CA LEU A 900 -0.38 19.76 13.13
C LEU A 900 0.84 19.08 12.47
N TRP A 901 0.88 17.75 12.48
CA TRP A 901 1.90 16.98 11.78
C TRP A 901 1.83 17.17 10.26
N ILE A 902 0.64 17.15 9.64
CA ILE A 902 0.47 17.44 8.19
C ILE A 902 1.05 18.81 7.83
N TYR A 903 0.74 19.82 8.64
CA TYR A 903 1.23 21.19 8.44
C TYR A 903 2.76 21.27 8.53
N LEU A 904 3.36 20.67 9.57
CA LEU A 904 4.81 20.72 9.78
C LEU A 904 5.60 19.79 8.86
N GLU A 905 5.00 18.70 8.37
CA GLU A 905 5.59 17.78 7.39
C GLU A 905 5.91 18.51 6.09
N ALA A 906 4.96 19.33 5.60
CA ALA A 906 5.15 20.13 4.40
C ALA A 906 6.33 21.11 4.52
N VAL A 907 6.63 21.58 5.74
CA VAL A 907 7.71 22.54 6.02
C VAL A 907 9.07 21.86 6.19
N PHE A 908 9.14 20.75 6.93
CA PHE A 908 10.42 20.15 7.34
C PHE A 908 10.92 18.99 6.48
N VAL A 909 10.09 18.38 5.64
CA VAL A 909 10.50 17.22 4.81
C VAL A 909 11.12 17.60 3.46
N GLY A 910 10.76 18.76 2.89
CA GLY A 910 11.10 19.11 1.51
C GLY A 910 11.87 20.41 1.27
N GLY A 911 12.21 21.21 2.29
CA GLY A 911 12.64 22.60 2.10
C GLY A 911 13.99 22.99 2.69
N ASP A 912 14.54 24.11 2.21
CA ASP A 912 15.74 24.77 2.77
C ASP A 912 15.52 25.25 4.22
N ILE A 913 14.27 25.39 4.67
CA ILE A 913 13.91 25.73 6.06
C ILE A 913 14.47 24.68 7.04
N ALA A 914 14.46 23.39 6.67
CA ALA A 914 15.03 22.33 7.50
C ALA A 914 16.55 22.48 7.73
N LYS A 915 17.28 23.11 6.79
CA LYS A 915 18.71 23.44 6.95
C LYS A 915 18.92 24.63 7.89
N GLN A 916 17.99 25.59 7.92
CA GLN A 916 18.08 26.77 8.79
C GLN A 916 17.66 26.47 10.24
N LEU A 917 16.76 25.50 10.45
CA LEU A 917 16.29 25.04 11.77
C LEU A 917 16.64 23.55 12.00
N PRO A 918 17.94 23.18 12.08
CA PRO A 918 18.34 21.77 12.10
C PRO A 918 17.96 21.02 13.39
N GLN A 919 17.86 21.73 14.52
CA GLN A 919 17.41 21.13 15.79
C GLN A 919 15.94 20.71 15.71
N GLU A 920 15.08 21.59 15.20
CA GLU A 920 13.65 21.31 15.04
C GLU A 920 13.40 20.31 13.91
N ALA A 921 14.17 20.36 12.82
CA ALA A 921 14.11 19.33 11.78
C ALA A 921 14.45 17.93 12.32
N LYS A 922 15.47 17.82 13.19
CA LYS A 922 15.81 16.55 13.86
C LYS A 922 14.73 16.11 14.85
N ARG A 923 14.15 17.05 15.61
CA ARG A 923 13.02 16.78 16.51
C ARG A 923 11.80 16.27 15.72
N PHE A 924 11.45 16.95 14.64
CA PHE A 924 10.37 16.55 13.73
C PHE A 924 10.62 15.18 13.10
N GLN A 925 11.85 14.83 12.70
CA GLN A 925 12.16 13.49 12.20
C GLN A 925 11.94 12.38 13.25
N ASN A 926 12.17 12.67 14.53
CA ASN A 926 11.85 11.73 15.60
C ASN A 926 10.33 11.60 15.79
N ILE A 927 9.60 12.72 15.70
CA ILE A 927 8.13 12.75 15.70
C ILE A 927 7.57 11.95 14.52
N ASP A 928 8.08 12.15 13.29
CA ASP A 928 7.69 11.43 12.06
C ASP A 928 7.84 9.92 12.23
N LYS A 929 8.94 9.46 12.84
CA LYS A 929 9.14 8.03 13.15
C LYS A 929 8.16 7.52 14.20
N SER A 930 7.90 8.29 15.25
CA SER A 930 6.91 7.93 16.27
C SER A 930 5.50 7.88 15.71
N TRP A 931 5.15 8.83 14.82
CA TRP A 931 3.88 8.87 14.10
C TRP A 931 3.68 7.64 13.21
N GLN A 932 4.70 7.27 12.42
CA GLN A 932 4.66 6.05 11.61
C GLN A 932 4.44 4.79 12.45
N LYS A 933 5.04 4.70 13.65
CA LYS A 933 4.81 3.58 14.58
C LYS A 933 3.39 3.56 15.13
N ILE A 934 2.84 4.72 15.49
CA ILE A 934 1.45 4.85 15.92
C ILE A 934 0.51 4.37 14.80
N MET A 935 0.73 4.84 13.57
CA MET A 935 -0.09 4.44 12.42
C MET A 935 0.06 2.96 12.08
N GLN A 936 1.27 2.41 12.13
CA GLN A 936 1.50 0.97 11.90
C GLN A 936 0.75 0.12 12.93
N ARG A 937 0.80 0.51 14.20
CA ARG A 937 0.05 -0.15 15.26
C ARG A 937 -1.46 -0.09 15.03
N ALA A 938 -1.98 1.07 14.60
CA ALA A 938 -3.39 1.22 14.28
C ALA A 938 -3.83 0.28 13.14
N HIS A 939 -2.93 -0.06 12.21
CA HIS A 939 -3.19 -1.06 11.17
C HIS A 939 -3.14 -2.49 11.71
N GLU A 940 -2.27 -2.78 12.69
CA GLU A 940 -2.17 -4.10 13.33
C GLU A 940 -3.37 -4.40 14.25
N VAL A 941 -3.89 -3.37 14.93
CA VAL A 941 -5.09 -3.44 15.78
C VAL A 941 -6.11 -2.42 15.27
N PRO A 942 -6.93 -2.78 14.27
CA PRO A 942 -7.86 -1.85 13.65
C PRO A 942 -9.10 -1.55 14.50
N ASP A 943 -9.41 -2.37 15.51
CA ASP A 943 -10.54 -2.13 16.43
C ASP A 943 -10.33 -0.83 17.24
N MET A 944 -11.33 0.05 17.21
CA MET A 944 -11.21 1.42 17.68
C MET A 944 -10.96 1.51 19.19
N VAL A 945 -11.67 0.68 19.96
CA VAL A 945 -11.59 0.67 21.43
C VAL A 945 -10.36 -0.08 21.90
N GLN A 946 -10.04 -1.21 21.28
CA GLN A 946 -8.87 -2.01 21.63
C GLN A 946 -7.56 -1.30 21.28
N CYS A 947 -7.49 -0.57 20.17
CA CYS A 947 -6.32 0.24 19.83
C CYS A 947 -6.09 1.37 20.85
N SER A 948 -7.17 2.00 21.33
CA SER A 948 -7.09 3.18 22.21
C SER A 948 -6.87 2.82 23.69
N VAL A 949 -7.47 1.72 24.16
CA VAL A 949 -7.43 1.30 25.57
C VAL A 949 -6.47 0.13 25.82
N GLY A 950 -6.09 -0.63 24.78
CA GLY A 950 -5.25 -1.82 24.93
C GLY A 950 -3.81 -1.54 25.39
N ASP A 951 -3.35 -0.29 25.30
CA ASP A 951 -2.01 0.09 25.74
C ASP A 951 -1.93 1.56 26.13
N GLU A 952 -1.60 1.79 27.40
CA GLU A 952 -1.50 3.11 28.01
C GLU A 952 -0.41 3.99 27.36
N THR A 953 0.51 3.42 26.58
CA THR A 953 1.55 4.17 25.88
C THR A 953 0.98 5.16 24.88
N LEU A 954 -0.12 4.86 24.19
CA LEU A 954 -0.76 5.77 23.23
C LEU A 954 -1.30 7.03 23.92
N SER A 955 -1.92 6.86 25.10
CA SER A 955 -2.47 7.95 25.90
C SER A 955 -1.39 8.90 26.45
N GLN A 956 -0.14 8.45 26.60
CA GLN A 956 0.99 9.29 27.04
C GLN A 956 1.79 9.85 25.86
N LEU A 957 1.97 9.05 24.80
CA LEU A 957 2.76 9.41 23.64
C LEU A 957 2.09 10.50 22.81
N LEU A 958 0.77 10.45 22.59
CA LEU A 958 0.04 11.47 21.82
C LEU A 958 0.17 12.88 22.41
N PRO A 959 -0.11 13.11 23.72
CA PRO A 959 0.15 14.41 24.35
C PRO A 959 1.60 14.86 24.23
N HIS A 960 2.55 13.93 24.42
CA HIS A 960 3.97 14.26 24.28
C HIS A 960 4.31 14.69 22.85
N LEU A 961 3.82 13.98 21.82
CA LEU A 961 4.03 14.37 20.43
C LEU A 961 3.36 15.72 20.12
N LEU A 962 2.18 15.98 20.67
CA LEU A 962 1.50 17.28 20.52
C LEU A 962 2.36 18.42 21.07
N GLU A 963 2.86 18.28 22.30
CA GLU A 963 3.75 19.28 22.92
C GLU A 963 5.03 19.48 22.09
N GLN A 964 5.63 18.39 21.59
CA GLN A 964 6.83 18.48 20.75
C GLN A 964 6.54 19.18 19.40
N LEU A 965 5.36 18.96 18.81
CA LEU A 965 4.92 19.63 17.59
C LEU A 965 4.64 21.12 17.83
N GLU A 966 4.01 21.48 18.95
CA GLU A 966 3.77 22.88 19.34
C GLU A 966 5.09 23.65 19.54
N VAL A 967 6.11 23.03 20.11
CA VAL A 967 7.46 23.62 20.20
C VAL A 967 8.02 23.90 18.80
N CYS A 968 7.90 22.93 17.88
CA CYS A 968 8.35 23.12 16.49
C CYS A 968 7.58 24.26 15.80
N GLN A 969 6.27 24.35 16.02
CA GLN A 969 5.42 25.41 15.50
C GLN A 969 5.83 26.79 16.05
N LYS A 970 6.06 26.91 17.36
CA LYS A 970 6.48 28.17 17.99
C LYS A 970 7.85 28.64 17.48
N SER A 971 8.81 27.72 17.32
CA SER A 971 10.10 27.99 16.70
C SER A 971 9.97 28.44 15.24
N LEU A 972 9.05 27.83 14.48
CA LEU A 972 8.75 28.22 13.10
C LEU A 972 8.12 29.63 13.03
N SER A 973 7.15 29.95 13.88
CA SER A 973 6.57 31.30 13.95
C SER A 973 7.62 32.35 14.30
N GLY A 974 8.51 32.06 15.26
CA GLY A 974 9.63 32.95 15.57
C GLY A 974 10.61 33.15 14.40
N TYR A 975 10.82 32.10 13.59
CA TYR A 975 11.60 32.19 12.36
C TYR A 975 10.91 33.06 11.30
N LEU A 976 9.61 32.87 11.07
CA LEU A 976 8.82 33.67 10.13
C LEU A 976 8.82 35.14 10.52
N GLU A 977 8.64 35.45 11.80
CA GLU A 977 8.68 36.83 12.31
C GLU A 977 10.04 37.49 12.05
N ARG A 978 11.14 36.75 12.26
CA ARG A 978 12.48 37.24 11.94
C ARG A 978 12.66 37.53 10.44
N LYS A 979 12.05 36.72 9.56
CA LYS A 979 12.06 36.97 8.11
C LYS A 979 11.20 38.17 7.72
N ARG A 980 10.05 38.38 8.38
CA ARG A 980 9.22 39.59 8.20
C ARG A 980 9.95 40.87 8.58
N LEU A 981 10.73 40.85 9.66
CA LEU A 981 11.56 42.00 10.05
C LEU A 981 12.67 42.32 9.03
N LEU A 982 13.19 41.32 8.33
CA LEU A 982 14.19 41.53 7.26
C LEU A 982 13.57 42.11 5.99
N PHE A 983 12.31 41.78 5.70
CA PHE A 983 11.58 42.32 4.55
C PHE A 983 10.12 42.65 4.94
N PRO A 984 9.83 43.92 5.30
CA PRO A 984 8.54 44.30 5.85
C PRO A 984 7.31 44.01 4.96
N ARG A 985 7.47 43.81 3.65
CA ARG A 985 6.35 43.44 2.79
C ARG A 985 5.76 42.07 3.11
N PHE A 986 6.51 41.19 3.78
CA PHE A 986 6.00 39.90 4.25
C PHE A 986 4.96 39.99 5.38
N PHE A 987 4.75 41.17 6.00
CA PHE A 987 3.65 41.37 6.93
C PHE A 987 2.27 41.35 6.25
N PHE A 988 2.23 41.59 4.93
CA PHE A 988 0.99 41.59 4.15
C PHE A 988 0.64 40.22 3.55
N ILE A 989 1.42 39.18 3.88
CA ILE A 989 1.24 37.81 3.38
C ILE A 989 0.97 36.87 4.56
N SER A 990 0.04 35.93 4.34
CA SER A 990 -0.29 34.86 5.30
C SER A 990 0.88 33.90 5.52
N ASP A 991 0.93 33.26 6.69
CA ASP A 991 2.00 32.31 7.05
C ASP A 991 2.18 31.18 6.01
N PRO A 992 1.14 30.54 5.45
CA PRO A 992 1.31 29.49 4.45
C PRO A 992 1.93 30.00 3.14
N ALA A 993 1.48 31.16 2.64
CA ALA A 993 2.03 31.75 1.42
C ALA A 993 3.47 32.23 1.64
N LEU A 994 3.79 32.74 2.83
CA LEU A 994 5.17 33.07 3.20
C LEU A 994 6.07 31.82 3.26
N LEU A 995 5.56 30.70 3.78
CA LEU A 995 6.27 29.43 3.81
C LEU A 995 6.51 28.85 2.42
N GLU A 996 5.57 29.03 1.47
CA GLU A 996 5.74 28.63 0.07
C GLU A 996 6.87 29.42 -0.60
N ILE A 997 6.85 30.75 -0.44
CA ILE A 997 7.91 31.68 -0.91
C ILE A 997 9.27 31.29 -0.31
N LEU A 998 9.34 31.01 0.99
CA LEU A 998 10.59 30.66 1.68
C LEU A 998 11.06 29.23 1.40
N GLY A 999 10.15 28.29 1.18
CA GLY A 999 10.42 26.89 0.87
C GLY A 999 11.01 26.70 -0.52
N GLN A 1000 10.66 27.59 -1.45
CA GLN A 1000 11.16 27.62 -2.83
C GLN A 1000 12.19 28.73 -3.08
N ALA A 1001 12.71 29.37 -2.03
CA ALA A 1001 13.60 30.53 -2.15
C ALA A 1001 14.92 30.28 -2.92
N SER A 1002 15.25 29.02 -3.21
CA SER A 1002 16.37 28.60 -4.05
C SER A 1002 16.10 28.68 -5.55
N ASP A 1003 14.83 28.72 -5.98
CA ASP A 1003 14.45 28.79 -7.39
C ASP A 1003 13.81 30.14 -7.71
N SER A 1004 14.50 30.93 -8.55
CA SER A 1004 14.08 32.27 -8.92
C SER A 1004 12.81 32.29 -9.79
N HIS A 1005 12.45 31.18 -10.43
CA HIS A 1005 11.33 31.16 -11.38
C HIS A 1005 9.97 30.93 -10.73
N THR A 1006 9.91 30.30 -9.55
CA THR A 1006 8.64 29.86 -8.95
C THR A 1006 7.91 30.96 -8.18
N ILE A 1007 8.61 31.98 -7.68
CA ILE A 1007 8.01 33.10 -6.90
C ILE A 1007 7.21 34.06 -7.77
N GLN A 1008 7.31 33.97 -9.10
CA GLN A 1008 6.52 34.80 -10.05
C GLN A 1008 5.04 34.87 -9.69
N ALA A 1009 4.44 33.77 -9.25
CA ALA A 1009 3.02 33.70 -8.86
C ALA A 1009 2.67 34.56 -7.63
N HIS A 1010 3.66 34.90 -6.80
CA HIS A 1010 3.50 35.68 -5.57
C HIS A 1010 4.06 37.11 -5.69
N LEU A 1011 4.50 37.55 -6.88
CA LEU A 1011 5.05 38.91 -7.02
C LEU A 1011 3.97 39.99 -6.85
N LEU A 1012 2.75 39.76 -7.34
CA LEU A 1012 1.62 40.70 -7.15
C LEU A 1012 1.15 40.81 -5.69
N SER A 1013 1.46 39.84 -4.82
CA SER A 1013 1.17 39.98 -3.39
C SER A 1013 2.24 40.76 -2.64
N LEU A 1014 3.42 40.94 -3.25
CA LEU A 1014 4.56 41.69 -2.69
C LEU A 1014 4.73 43.08 -3.29
N PHE A 1015 4.31 43.27 -4.53
CA PHE A 1015 4.47 44.50 -5.30
C PHE A 1015 3.12 44.88 -5.90
N ASP A 1016 2.86 46.18 -6.01
CA ASP A 1016 1.56 46.67 -6.47
C ASP A 1016 1.29 46.23 -7.93
N ASN A 1017 2.25 46.47 -8.83
CA ASN A 1017 2.09 46.11 -10.25
C ASN A 1017 3.35 45.52 -10.91
N VAL A 1018 4.17 44.79 -10.15
CA VAL A 1018 5.21 43.93 -10.72
C VAL A 1018 4.64 42.53 -10.84
N ASN A 1019 4.12 42.19 -12.01
CA ASN A 1019 3.46 40.91 -12.25
C ASN A 1019 4.46 39.82 -12.59
N ARG A 1020 5.38 40.10 -13.53
CA ARG A 1020 6.37 39.14 -14.00
C ARG A 1020 7.75 39.73 -14.16
N VAL A 1021 8.74 38.85 -14.14
CA VAL A 1021 10.13 39.20 -14.40
C VAL A 1021 10.69 38.32 -15.53
N VAL A 1022 11.43 38.89 -16.47
CA VAL A 1022 12.06 38.15 -17.57
C VAL A 1022 13.47 37.77 -17.16
N PHE A 1023 13.76 36.48 -17.14
CA PHE A 1023 15.09 35.95 -16.83
C PHE A 1023 15.93 35.72 -18.09
N HIS A 1024 17.25 35.75 -17.94
CA HIS A 1024 18.20 35.50 -19.02
C HIS A 1024 18.29 34.00 -19.35
N GLU A 1025 18.14 33.61 -20.62
CA GLU A 1025 18.09 32.19 -21.05
C GLU A 1025 19.32 31.35 -20.65
N LYS A 1026 20.51 31.95 -20.61
CA LYS A 1026 21.77 31.28 -20.22
C LYS A 1026 22.19 31.44 -18.75
N ASN A 1027 21.71 32.48 -18.08
CA ASN A 1027 22.09 32.82 -16.71
C ASN A 1027 20.83 32.78 -15.86
N TYR A 1028 20.60 31.64 -15.20
CA TYR A 1028 19.31 31.25 -14.62
C TYR A 1028 18.69 32.30 -13.70
N ASP A 1029 19.51 32.96 -12.87
CA ASP A 1029 19.06 33.94 -11.85
C ASP A 1029 19.14 35.41 -12.29
N GLN A 1030 19.56 35.68 -13.54
CA GLN A 1030 19.74 37.06 -14.00
C GLN A 1030 18.43 37.62 -14.55
N ILE A 1031 17.95 38.70 -13.92
CA ILE A 1031 16.75 39.46 -14.33
C ILE A 1031 17.13 40.47 -15.43
N LEU A 1032 16.37 40.50 -16.52
CA LEU A 1032 16.53 41.42 -17.66
C LEU A 1032 15.51 42.56 -17.68
N SER A 1033 14.26 42.26 -17.36
CA SER A 1033 13.18 43.24 -17.33
C SER A 1033 12.07 42.80 -16.39
N PHE A 1034 11.29 43.75 -15.89
CA PHE A 1034 10.06 43.46 -15.16
C PHE A 1034 8.85 43.91 -15.98
N GLN A 1035 7.74 43.20 -15.82
CA GLN A 1035 6.50 43.38 -16.58
C GLN A 1035 5.34 43.72 -15.64
N SER A 1036 4.51 44.67 -16.04
CA SER A 1036 3.26 44.98 -15.34
C SER A 1036 2.15 43.97 -15.61
N GLN A 1037 1.05 44.07 -14.88
CA GLN A 1037 -0.16 43.29 -15.14
C GLN A 1037 -0.76 43.60 -16.52
N GLU A 1038 -0.58 44.82 -17.02
CA GLU A 1038 -1.06 45.29 -18.33
C GLU A 1038 -0.12 44.90 -19.49
N GLY A 1039 1.04 44.29 -19.18
CA GLY A 1039 2.01 43.82 -20.17
C GLY A 1039 3.10 44.83 -20.54
N GLU A 1040 3.22 45.94 -19.82
CA GLU A 1040 4.30 46.92 -20.03
C GLU A 1040 5.63 46.37 -19.49
N ALA A 1041 6.67 46.30 -20.33
CA ALA A 1041 7.96 45.73 -19.97
C ALA A 1041 9.03 46.82 -19.81
N VAL A 1042 9.69 46.88 -18.65
CA VAL A 1042 10.73 47.86 -18.33
C VAL A 1042 12.08 47.15 -18.15
N ALA A 1043 13.08 47.51 -18.96
CA ALA A 1043 14.41 46.90 -18.96
C ALA A 1043 15.25 47.34 -17.75
N HIS A 1044 15.97 46.39 -17.12
CA HIS A 1044 16.81 46.60 -15.95
C HIS A 1044 18.20 45.96 -16.09
N GLY A 1045 19.16 46.42 -15.27
CA GLY A 1045 20.50 45.84 -15.13
C GLY A 1045 20.56 44.65 -14.16
N ASN A 1046 21.72 43.99 -14.09
CA ASN A 1046 21.91 42.73 -13.37
C ASN A 1046 21.63 42.86 -11.86
N VAL A 1047 20.77 41.99 -11.32
CA VAL A 1047 20.50 41.88 -9.87
C VAL A 1047 20.83 40.47 -9.41
N GLU A 1048 21.69 40.35 -8.40
CA GLU A 1048 22.08 39.08 -7.76
C GLU A 1048 21.76 39.18 -6.26
N VAL A 1049 20.69 38.48 -5.83
CA VAL A 1049 20.04 38.40 -4.47
C VAL A 1049 18.69 39.13 -4.38
N TRP A 1050 17.60 38.38 -4.25
CA TRP A 1050 16.52 38.55 -5.24
C TRP A 1050 15.18 39.22 -4.83
N LEU A 1051 14.98 39.72 -3.60
CA LEU A 1051 13.77 40.49 -3.26
C LEU A 1051 14.06 41.93 -2.80
N GLY A 1052 15.00 42.09 -1.86
CA GLY A 1052 15.42 43.42 -1.41
C GLY A 1052 16.13 44.22 -2.49
N GLN A 1053 17.01 43.57 -3.27
CA GLN A 1053 17.65 44.23 -4.40
C GLN A 1053 16.72 44.37 -5.60
N LEU A 1054 15.75 43.47 -5.80
CA LEU A 1054 14.72 43.65 -6.83
C LEU A 1054 13.90 44.92 -6.54
N LEU A 1055 13.46 45.11 -5.29
CA LEU A 1055 12.76 46.34 -4.89
C LEU A 1055 13.63 47.59 -5.11
N SER A 1056 14.90 47.55 -4.69
CA SER A 1056 15.83 48.67 -4.93
C SER A 1056 16.10 48.89 -6.41
N GLY A 1057 16.20 47.82 -7.20
CA GLY A 1057 16.46 47.83 -8.63
C GLY A 1057 15.29 48.43 -9.40
N VAL A 1058 14.05 48.03 -9.10
CA VAL A 1058 12.84 48.63 -9.65
C VAL A 1058 12.79 50.12 -9.35
N LYS A 1059 12.98 50.53 -8.09
CA LYS A 1059 13.01 51.95 -7.70
C LYS A 1059 14.10 52.75 -8.41
N SER A 1060 15.31 52.21 -8.47
CA SER A 1060 16.44 52.84 -9.17
C SER A 1060 16.20 52.94 -10.67
N THR A 1061 15.55 51.96 -11.28
CA THR A 1061 15.19 51.97 -12.72
C THR A 1061 14.18 53.04 -13.01
N ILE A 1062 13.08 53.09 -12.26
CA ILE A 1062 12.04 54.12 -12.42
C ILE A 1062 12.63 55.51 -12.20
N HIS A 1063 13.51 55.66 -11.22
CA HIS A 1063 14.22 56.92 -11.01
C HIS A 1063 15.14 57.29 -12.19
N SER A 1064 15.93 56.34 -12.70
CA SER A 1064 16.80 56.55 -13.86
C SER A 1064 16.00 56.90 -15.12
N ILE A 1065 14.87 56.24 -15.35
CA ILE A 1065 13.97 56.52 -16.48
C ILE A 1065 13.32 57.89 -16.30
N THR A 1066 12.89 58.25 -15.08
CA THR A 1066 12.39 59.60 -14.76
C THR A 1066 13.44 60.67 -15.05
N ARG A 1067 14.70 60.44 -14.68
CA ARG A 1067 15.81 61.34 -14.98
C ARG A 1067 16.02 61.48 -16.49
N GLN A 1068 16.00 60.38 -17.24
CA GLN A 1068 16.09 60.41 -18.71
C GLN A 1068 14.91 61.16 -19.34
N ALA A 1069 13.70 60.96 -18.82
CA ALA A 1069 12.50 61.67 -19.27
C ALA A 1069 12.61 63.18 -19.02
N HIS A 1070 13.08 63.60 -17.85
CA HIS A 1070 13.32 65.02 -17.54
C HIS A 1070 14.34 65.67 -18.48
N LEU A 1071 15.42 64.96 -18.81
CA LEU A 1071 16.41 65.43 -19.80
C LEU A 1071 15.80 65.56 -21.20
N ALA A 1072 14.98 64.59 -21.62
CA ALA A 1072 14.28 64.65 -22.91
C ALA A 1072 13.28 65.82 -22.95
N ILE A 1073 12.55 66.09 -21.87
CA ILE A 1073 11.59 67.20 -21.75
C ILE A 1073 12.25 68.58 -21.80
N SER A 1074 13.53 68.64 -21.45
CA SER A 1074 14.31 69.88 -21.47
C SER A 1074 14.80 70.24 -22.88
N ASP A 1075 14.64 69.37 -23.88
CA ASP A 1075 15.01 69.62 -25.27
C ASP A 1075 13.93 70.50 -25.98
N PRO A 1076 14.31 71.67 -26.55
CA PRO A 1076 13.39 72.52 -27.30
C PRO A 1076 12.76 71.85 -28.55
N GLY A 1077 13.37 70.78 -29.07
CA GLY A 1077 12.90 70.05 -30.26
C GLY A 1077 11.94 68.89 -29.97
N LEU A 1078 11.45 68.75 -28.74
CA LEU A 1078 10.64 67.62 -28.29
C LEU A 1078 9.35 67.46 -29.10
N LYS A 1079 9.11 66.26 -29.63
CA LYS A 1079 7.80 65.83 -30.13
C LYS A 1079 7.09 65.00 -29.08
N LEU A 1080 5.90 65.44 -28.67
CA LEU A 1080 5.15 64.85 -27.57
C LEU A 1080 4.81 63.38 -27.80
N LEU A 1081 4.35 63.02 -29.01
CA LEU A 1081 3.97 61.64 -29.34
C LEU A 1081 5.16 60.68 -29.34
N GLU A 1082 6.32 61.13 -29.83
CA GLU A 1082 7.56 60.33 -29.80
C GLU A 1082 8.04 60.14 -28.36
N PHE A 1083 7.90 61.17 -27.51
CA PHE A 1083 8.18 61.07 -26.08
C PHE A 1083 7.25 60.07 -25.36
N GLN A 1084 5.94 60.15 -25.61
CA GLN A 1084 4.98 59.22 -25.01
C GLN A 1084 5.16 57.78 -25.50
N ALA A 1085 5.65 57.57 -26.73
CA ALA A 1085 5.99 56.23 -27.22
C ALA A 1085 7.28 55.66 -26.58
N ALA A 1086 8.25 56.54 -26.26
CA ALA A 1086 9.56 56.13 -25.74
C ALA A 1086 9.56 55.78 -24.24
N PHE A 1087 8.65 56.36 -23.44
CA PHE A 1087 8.63 56.20 -21.98
C PHE A 1087 7.41 55.43 -21.46
N PRO A 1088 7.55 54.66 -20.36
CA PRO A 1088 6.44 53.96 -19.70
C PRO A 1088 5.30 54.90 -19.31
N ALA A 1089 4.06 54.40 -19.23
CA ALA A 1089 2.86 55.19 -18.97
C ALA A 1089 2.97 56.08 -17.70
N GLN A 1090 3.47 55.51 -16.61
CA GLN A 1090 3.71 56.23 -15.34
C GLN A 1090 4.69 57.40 -15.50
N VAL A 1091 5.80 57.19 -16.22
CA VAL A 1091 6.83 58.22 -16.41
C VAL A 1091 6.39 59.23 -17.48
N GLY A 1092 5.67 58.79 -18.51
CA GLY A 1092 5.06 59.66 -19.51
C GLY A 1092 4.06 60.64 -18.89
N LEU A 1093 3.25 60.18 -17.93
CA LEU A 1093 2.36 61.03 -17.13
C LEU A 1093 3.15 62.03 -16.28
N LEU A 1094 4.14 61.54 -15.51
CA LEU A 1094 4.99 62.40 -14.69
C LEU A 1094 5.71 63.46 -15.53
N GLY A 1095 6.13 63.09 -16.74
CA GLY A 1095 6.75 63.99 -17.70
C GLY A 1095 5.84 65.13 -18.15
N ILE A 1096 4.56 64.86 -18.43
CA ILE A 1096 3.57 65.90 -18.72
C ILE A 1096 3.35 66.79 -17.49
N GLN A 1097 3.30 66.22 -16.29
CA GLN A 1097 3.13 66.98 -15.05
C GLN A 1097 4.33 67.91 -14.77
N LEU A 1098 5.56 67.44 -14.98
CA LEU A 1098 6.78 68.24 -14.88
C LEU A 1098 6.80 69.38 -15.91
N THR A 1099 6.40 69.08 -17.16
CA THR A 1099 6.30 70.08 -18.24
C THR A 1099 5.27 71.16 -17.89
N TRP A 1100 4.10 70.75 -17.43
CA TRP A 1100 3.03 71.67 -17.02
C TRP A 1100 3.48 72.57 -15.86
N THR A 1101 4.08 72.00 -14.80
CA THR A 1101 4.57 72.79 -13.66
C THR A 1101 5.65 73.80 -14.09
N ARG A 1102 6.62 73.38 -14.91
CA ARG A 1102 7.68 74.25 -15.41
C ARG A 1102 7.12 75.41 -16.25
N ASP A 1103 6.34 75.09 -17.27
CA ASP A 1103 5.84 76.07 -18.24
C ASP A 1103 4.83 77.03 -17.58
N ALA A 1104 3.98 76.53 -16.66
CA ALA A 1104 3.05 77.36 -15.89
C ALA A 1104 3.78 78.30 -14.93
N GLU A 1105 4.81 77.83 -14.22
CA GLU A 1105 5.58 78.67 -13.30
C GLU A 1105 6.44 79.71 -14.05
N GLU A 1106 7.00 79.35 -15.20
CA GLU A 1106 7.70 80.27 -16.09
C GLU A 1106 6.75 81.36 -16.62
N ALA A 1107 5.55 80.99 -17.07
CA ALA A 1107 4.52 81.94 -17.49
C ALA A 1107 4.12 82.89 -16.35
N LEU A 1108 3.97 82.39 -15.12
CA LEU A 1108 3.68 83.22 -13.93
C LEU A 1108 4.83 84.18 -13.61
N LYS A 1109 6.09 83.75 -13.74
CA LYS A 1109 7.28 84.61 -13.53
C LYS A 1109 7.38 85.70 -14.60
N LEU A 1110 7.16 85.35 -15.87
CA LEU A 1110 7.24 86.25 -17.02
C LEU A 1110 5.98 87.11 -17.22
N SER A 1111 4.87 86.80 -16.56
CA SER A 1111 3.59 87.54 -16.65
C SER A 1111 3.71 89.03 -16.28
N LYS A 1112 4.73 89.39 -15.49
CA LYS A 1112 5.03 90.78 -15.12
C LYS A 1112 5.67 91.56 -16.26
N THR A 1113 6.44 90.89 -17.13
CA THR A 1113 7.16 91.48 -18.26
C THR A 1113 6.41 91.35 -19.58
N ASP A 1114 5.76 90.22 -19.83
CA ASP A 1114 4.93 89.97 -21.01
C ASP A 1114 3.48 89.71 -20.60
N LYS A 1115 2.56 90.55 -21.08
CA LYS A 1115 1.13 90.44 -20.75
C LYS A 1115 0.41 89.30 -21.48
N LYS A 1116 0.97 88.78 -22.58
CA LYS A 1116 0.34 87.74 -23.41
C LYS A 1116 0.83 86.32 -23.07
N ILE A 1117 1.95 86.18 -22.35
CA ILE A 1117 2.58 84.88 -22.07
C ILE A 1117 1.63 83.86 -21.42
N MET A 1118 0.75 84.31 -20.51
CA MET A 1118 -0.25 83.45 -19.86
C MET A 1118 -1.27 82.91 -20.86
N GLN A 1119 -1.74 83.73 -21.80
CA GLN A 1119 -2.68 83.30 -22.85
C GLN A 1119 -2.01 82.37 -23.87
N THR A 1120 -0.77 82.67 -24.25
CA THR A 1120 0.03 81.84 -25.16
C THR A 1120 0.33 80.46 -24.54
N THR A 1121 0.64 80.41 -23.25
CA THR A 1121 0.90 79.15 -22.53
C THR A 1121 -0.38 78.33 -22.34
N ASN A 1122 -1.52 79.00 -22.07
CA ASN A 1122 -2.83 78.32 -22.02
C ASN A 1122 -3.20 77.69 -23.37
N GLN A 1123 -2.95 78.40 -24.47
CA GLN A 1123 -3.13 77.86 -25.81
C GLN A 1123 -2.19 76.67 -26.08
N LYS A 1124 -0.94 76.73 -25.62
CA LYS A 1124 0.00 75.61 -25.72
C LYS A 1124 -0.51 74.35 -24.98
N PHE A 1125 -1.12 74.50 -23.80
CA PHE A 1125 -1.75 73.36 -23.10
C PHE A 1125 -2.99 72.83 -23.83
N LEU A 1126 -3.79 73.71 -24.45
CA LEU A 1126 -4.91 73.30 -25.30
C LEU A 1126 -4.42 72.49 -26.53
N ASP A 1127 -3.33 72.92 -27.16
CA ASP A 1127 -2.77 72.26 -28.34
C ASP A 1127 -2.25 70.85 -27.97
N ILE A 1128 -1.57 70.70 -26.82
CA ILE A 1128 -1.15 69.42 -26.26
C ILE A 1128 -2.36 68.51 -25.99
N LEU A 1129 -3.43 69.05 -25.40
CA LEU A 1129 -4.67 68.30 -25.15
C LEU A 1129 -5.30 67.79 -26.46
N ASN A 1130 -5.40 68.65 -27.48
CA ASN A 1130 -5.95 68.27 -28.78
C ASN A 1130 -5.10 67.19 -29.48
N GLU A 1131 -3.76 67.27 -29.36
CA GLU A 1131 -2.84 66.25 -29.89
C GLU A 1131 -3.05 64.89 -29.20
N LEU A 1132 -3.27 64.87 -27.88
CA LEU A 1132 -3.58 63.64 -27.13
C LEU A 1132 -4.96 63.07 -27.49
N ILE A 1133 -5.97 63.94 -27.70
CA ILE A 1133 -7.33 63.53 -28.12
C ILE A 1133 -7.29 62.93 -29.53
N ASP A 1134 -6.56 63.52 -30.48
CA ASP A 1134 -6.42 63.01 -31.85
C ASP A 1134 -5.91 61.57 -31.86
N MET A 1135 -4.96 61.23 -30.98
CA MET A 1135 -4.44 59.87 -30.87
C MET A 1135 -5.50 58.82 -30.49
N THR A 1136 -6.54 59.20 -29.73
CA THR A 1136 -7.61 58.27 -29.33
C THR A 1136 -8.51 57.84 -30.48
N THR A 1137 -8.47 58.58 -31.61
CA THR A 1137 -9.21 58.23 -32.83
C THR A 1137 -8.53 57.15 -33.67
N ARG A 1138 -7.28 56.79 -33.35
CA ARG A 1138 -6.49 55.77 -34.03
C ARG A 1138 -6.69 54.38 -33.41
N ASP A 1139 -6.27 53.33 -34.12
CA ASP A 1139 -6.26 51.96 -33.60
C ASP A 1139 -5.17 51.77 -32.54
N LEU A 1140 -5.56 51.86 -31.27
CA LEU A 1140 -4.68 51.70 -30.11
C LEU A 1140 -4.84 50.32 -29.47
N THR A 1141 -3.76 49.78 -28.91
CA THR A 1141 -3.84 48.62 -28.01
C THR A 1141 -4.59 48.96 -26.72
N LYS A 1142 -5.06 47.94 -25.99
CA LYS A 1142 -5.79 48.16 -24.72
C LYS A 1142 -4.99 49.00 -23.73
N MET A 1143 -3.70 48.71 -23.58
CA MET A 1143 -2.79 49.46 -22.69
C MET A 1143 -2.57 50.89 -23.18
N GLU A 1144 -2.33 51.10 -24.47
CA GLU A 1144 -2.15 52.45 -25.03
C GLU A 1144 -3.43 53.29 -24.88
N ARG A 1145 -4.61 52.68 -25.07
CA ARG A 1145 -5.89 53.36 -24.86
C ARG A 1145 -6.03 53.83 -23.41
N THR A 1146 -5.82 52.95 -22.43
CA THR A 1146 -5.81 53.32 -21.00
C THR A 1146 -4.78 54.42 -20.70
N LYS A 1147 -3.58 54.35 -21.28
CA LYS A 1147 -2.53 55.36 -21.13
C LYS A 1147 -3.02 56.73 -21.61
N PHE A 1148 -3.51 56.82 -22.84
CA PHE A 1148 -3.97 58.10 -23.41
C PHE A 1148 -5.21 58.64 -22.70
N GLU A 1149 -6.17 57.79 -22.32
CA GLU A 1149 -7.33 58.21 -21.51
C GLU A 1149 -6.91 58.79 -20.15
N THR A 1150 -5.91 58.18 -19.52
CA THR A 1150 -5.35 58.66 -18.24
C THR A 1150 -4.61 59.98 -18.41
N LEU A 1151 -3.79 60.13 -19.46
CA LEU A 1151 -3.09 61.38 -19.78
C LEU A 1151 -4.08 62.51 -20.06
N ILE A 1152 -5.12 62.25 -20.86
CA ILE A 1152 -6.18 63.21 -21.17
C ILE A 1152 -6.89 63.64 -19.89
N THR A 1153 -7.31 62.70 -19.05
CA THR A 1153 -8.03 63.00 -17.80
C THR A 1153 -7.25 63.96 -16.90
N ILE A 1154 -5.95 63.72 -16.71
CA ILE A 1154 -5.09 64.59 -15.89
C ILE A 1154 -4.82 65.92 -16.60
N HIS A 1155 -4.59 65.92 -17.90
CA HIS A 1155 -4.24 67.13 -18.63
C HIS A 1155 -5.42 68.09 -18.82
N VAL A 1156 -6.66 67.57 -18.96
CA VAL A 1156 -7.89 68.37 -18.92
C VAL A 1156 -7.96 69.16 -17.62
N HIS A 1157 -7.78 68.47 -16.48
CA HIS A 1157 -7.79 69.12 -15.17
C HIS A 1157 -6.68 70.17 -15.02
N GLN A 1158 -5.45 69.88 -15.47
CA GLN A 1158 -4.34 70.82 -15.47
C GLN A 1158 -4.60 72.07 -16.32
N LYS A 1159 -5.22 71.89 -17.48
CA LYS A 1159 -5.61 72.98 -18.37
C LYS A 1159 -6.73 73.81 -17.75
N ASP A 1160 -7.73 73.19 -17.12
CA ASP A 1160 -8.82 73.91 -16.44
C ASP A 1160 -8.28 74.73 -15.25
N ILE A 1161 -7.36 74.17 -14.44
CA ILE A 1161 -6.64 74.93 -13.41
C ILE A 1161 -5.94 76.15 -14.03
N PHE A 1162 -5.20 75.96 -15.13
CA PHE A 1162 -4.43 77.06 -15.72
C PHE A 1162 -5.35 78.13 -16.35
N ASP A 1163 -6.47 77.73 -16.94
CA ASP A 1163 -7.51 78.63 -17.46
C ASP A 1163 -8.14 79.47 -16.33
N ASP A 1164 -8.40 78.85 -15.17
CA ASP A 1164 -8.83 79.55 -13.96
C ASP A 1164 -7.76 80.57 -13.50
N LEU A 1165 -6.47 80.22 -13.52
CA LEU A 1165 -5.39 81.16 -13.16
C LEU A 1165 -5.33 82.37 -14.12
N VAL A 1166 -5.59 82.15 -15.42
CA VAL A 1166 -5.67 83.22 -16.43
C VAL A 1166 -6.89 84.10 -16.19
N SER A 1167 -8.06 83.51 -15.92
CA SER A 1167 -9.31 84.25 -15.67
C SER A 1167 -9.23 85.10 -14.39
N MET A 1168 -8.62 84.56 -13.32
CA MET A 1168 -8.37 85.25 -12.06
C MET A 1168 -7.21 86.26 -12.14
N SER A 1169 -6.52 86.35 -13.28
CA SER A 1169 -5.42 87.30 -13.55
C SER A 1169 -4.26 87.20 -12.56
N ILE A 1170 -3.89 85.99 -12.15
CA ILE A 1170 -2.80 85.74 -11.19
C ILE A 1170 -1.44 85.98 -11.85
N ARG A 1171 -0.53 86.67 -11.13
CA ARG A 1171 0.78 87.13 -11.67
C ARG A 1171 1.99 86.80 -10.78
N SER A 1172 1.81 85.89 -9.83
CA SER A 1172 2.85 85.53 -8.87
C SER A 1172 2.87 84.03 -8.64
N ALA A 1173 4.05 83.41 -8.69
CA ALA A 1173 4.25 82.02 -8.29
C ALA A 1173 4.12 81.81 -6.76
N LEU A 1174 3.99 82.90 -5.99
CA LEU A 1174 3.72 82.86 -4.54
C LEU A 1174 2.22 82.95 -4.22
N ASP A 1175 1.36 83.03 -5.23
CA ASP A 1175 -0.08 83.14 -5.02
C ASP A 1175 -0.65 81.81 -4.48
N PHE A 1176 -1.57 81.90 -3.53
CA PHE A 1176 -2.17 80.73 -2.89
C PHE A 1176 -2.92 79.84 -3.90
N GLU A 1177 -3.55 80.43 -4.91
CA GLU A 1177 -4.31 79.69 -5.92
C GLU A 1177 -3.42 78.81 -6.81
N TRP A 1178 -2.14 79.18 -6.97
CA TRP A 1178 -1.11 78.33 -7.58
C TRP A 1178 -0.49 77.36 -6.55
N GLN A 1179 -0.19 77.85 -5.35
CA GLN A 1179 0.46 77.04 -4.32
C GLN A 1179 -0.41 75.88 -3.81
N LYS A 1180 -1.74 76.00 -3.84
CA LYS A 1180 -2.66 74.93 -3.44
C LYS A 1180 -2.62 73.71 -4.36
N GLN A 1181 -2.09 73.86 -5.59
CA GLN A 1181 -2.03 72.80 -6.58
C GLN A 1181 -0.83 71.86 -6.35
N SER A 1182 -0.95 70.60 -6.79
CA SER A 1182 0.17 69.65 -6.77
C SER A 1182 1.17 69.97 -7.87
N ARG A 1183 2.37 70.35 -7.47
CA ARG A 1183 3.46 70.75 -8.35
C ARG A 1183 4.57 69.72 -8.29
N PHE A 1184 5.10 69.36 -9.44
CA PHE A 1184 6.13 68.34 -9.58
C PHE A 1184 7.42 69.00 -10.03
N TYR A 1185 8.52 68.69 -9.33
CA TYR A 1185 9.83 69.24 -9.62
C TYR A 1185 10.86 68.12 -9.70
N PHE A 1186 11.76 68.22 -10.68
CA PHE A 1186 12.95 67.39 -10.72
C PHE A 1186 14.16 68.25 -10.37
N LEU A 1187 14.68 68.08 -9.16
CA LEU A 1187 15.83 68.82 -8.64
C LEU A 1187 17.12 68.14 -9.14
N GLN A 1188 17.72 68.71 -10.19
CA GLN A 1188 18.92 68.17 -10.82
C GLN A 1188 20.14 68.13 -9.88
N ASP A 1189 20.27 69.12 -8.97
CA ASP A 1189 21.41 69.23 -8.07
C ASP A 1189 21.50 68.08 -7.06
N VAL A 1190 20.35 67.55 -6.64
CA VAL A 1190 20.24 66.45 -5.67
C VAL A 1190 19.83 65.13 -6.31
N ASP A 1191 19.57 65.12 -7.62
CA ASP A 1191 19.02 64.01 -8.42
C ASP A 1191 17.76 63.42 -7.79
N ARG A 1192 16.75 64.26 -7.51
CA ARG A 1192 15.48 63.84 -6.87
C ARG A 1192 14.26 64.46 -7.53
N CYS A 1193 13.21 63.66 -7.67
CA CYS A 1193 11.89 64.15 -8.03
C CYS A 1193 11.10 64.42 -6.75
N VAL A 1194 10.61 65.65 -6.58
CA VAL A 1194 9.85 66.09 -5.42
C VAL A 1194 8.47 66.58 -5.84
N ILE A 1195 7.49 66.34 -4.97
CA ILE A 1195 6.13 66.84 -5.11
C ILE A 1195 5.93 67.91 -4.05
N GLN A 1196 5.51 69.10 -4.47
CA GLN A 1196 5.22 70.21 -3.58
C GLN A 1196 3.74 70.57 -3.64
N ILE A 1197 3.11 70.62 -2.47
CA ILE A 1197 1.74 71.09 -2.26
C ILE A 1197 1.81 72.10 -1.14
N THR A 1198 1.29 73.31 -1.38
CA THR A 1198 1.42 74.47 -0.49
C THR A 1198 2.89 74.75 -0.12
N ASP A 1199 3.24 74.50 1.14
CA ASP A 1199 4.49 74.73 1.83
C ASP A 1199 5.26 73.43 2.12
N VAL A 1200 4.74 72.28 1.69
CA VAL A 1200 5.25 70.95 2.04
C VAL A 1200 5.87 70.27 0.83
N GLU A 1201 7.02 69.64 1.05
CA GLU A 1201 7.77 68.88 0.06
C GLU A 1201 7.77 67.38 0.40
N PHE A 1202 7.52 66.53 -0.60
CA PHE A 1202 7.57 65.08 -0.49
C PHE A 1202 8.45 64.48 -1.60
N ASP A 1203 9.26 63.49 -1.26
CA ASP A 1203 10.01 62.72 -2.24
C ASP A 1203 9.08 61.79 -3.04
N TYR A 1204 9.30 61.72 -4.36
CA TYR A 1204 8.63 60.72 -5.19
C TYR A 1204 9.19 59.32 -4.89
N CYS A 1205 8.33 58.40 -4.45
CA CYS A 1205 8.73 57.07 -3.95
C CYS A 1205 9.31 56.11 -5.01
N ASN A 1206 9.19 56.44 -6.31
CA ASN A 1206 9.64 55.63 -7.46
C ASN A 1206 9.12 54.18 -7.46
N GLU A 1207 7.94 53.92 -6.88
CA GLU A 1207 7.32 52.59 -6.94
C GLU A 1207 6.65 52.37 -8.30
N TYR A 1208 6.77 51.17 -8.85
CA TYR A 1208 6.21 50.86 -10.15
C TYR A 1208 4.73 50.53 -10.03
N LEU A 1209 3.89 51.40 -10.60
CA LEU A 1209 2.44 51.28 -10.61
C LEU A 1209 1.91 50.79 -11.95
N GLY A 1210 2.73 50.78 -13.00
CA GLY A 1210 2.30 50.42 -14.36
C GLY A 1210 1.28 51.39 -14.94
N CYS A 1211 0.41 50.89 -15.81
CA CYS A 1211 -0.57 51.69 -16.55
C CYS A 1211 -1.96 51.62 -15.91
N THR A 1212 -2.15 52.34 -14.80
CA THR A 1212 -3.41 52.35 -14.04
C THR A 1212 -4.38 53.44 -14.51
N ASP A 1213 -5.67 53.11 -14.59
CA ASP A 1213 -6.74 54.08 -14.78
C ASP A 1213 -6.76 55.12 -13.64
N ARG A 1214 -6.95 56.40 -13.98
CA ARG A 1214 -7.11 57.48 -13.01
C ARG A 1214 -8.55 57.98 -12.98
N LEU A 1215 -9.06 58.22 -11.78
CA LEU A 1215 -10.36 58.85 -11.58
C LEU A 1215 -10.29 60.34 -11.95
N VAL A 1216 -11.41 60.88 -12.43
CA VAL A 1216 -11.56 62.30 -12.75
C VAL A 1216 -11.42 63.14 -11.47
N ILE A 1217 -10.61 64.19 -11.53
CA ILE A 1217 -10.38 65.10 -10.40
C ILE A 1217 -11.52 66.11 -10.34
N THR A 1218 -12.21 66.15 -9.20
CA THR A 1218 -13.30 67.10 -8.92
C THR A 1218 -12.90 68.06 -7.79
N PRO A 1219 -13.57 69.22 -7.63
CA PRO A 1219 -13.29 70.15 -6.52
C PRO A 1219 -13.38 69.50 -5.12
N LEU A 1220 -14.22 68.47 -4.96
CA LEU A 1220 -14.28 67.67 -3.74
C LEU A 1220 -13.01 66.84 -3.54
N THR A 1221 -12.47 66.27 -4.62
CA THR A 1221 -11.21 65.51 -4.62
C THR A 1221 -10.05 66.42 -4.24
N ASP A 1222 -9.96 67.63 -4.80
CA ASP A 1222 -8.92 68.62 -4.45
C ASP A 1222 -8.99 69.06 -2.98
N SER A 1223 -10.22 69.22 -2.46
CA SER A 1223 -10.45 69.54 -1.05
C SER A 1223 -10.02 68.40 -0.13
N LEU A 1224 -10.32 67.14 -0.50
CA LEU A 1224 -9.92 65.95 0.25
C LEU A 1224 -8.41 65.73 0.21
N VAL A 1225 -7.79 65.92 -0.96
CA VAL A 1225 -6.33 65.87 -1.17
C VAL A 1225 -5.69 66.90 -0.24
N SER A 1226 -6.09 68.18 -0.34
CA SER A 1226 -5.60 69.26 0.52
C SER A 1226 -5.76 69.00 2.02
N ALA A 1227 -6.90 68.44 2.44
CA ALA A 1227 -7.14 68.10 3.84
C ALA A 1227 -6.27 66.93 4.33
N ARG A 1228 -6.08 65.90 3.50
CA ARG A 1228 -5.25 64.72 3.81
C ARG A 1228 -3.77 65.09 3.91
N TRP A 1229 -3.28 65.95 3.02
CA TRP A 1229 -1.89 66.44 3.06
C TRP A 1229 -1.60 67.28 4.30
N ARG A 1230 -2.51 68.18 4.68
CA ARG A 1230 -2.38 68.93 5.94
C ARG A 1230 -2.36 68.00 7.16
N LYS A 1231 -3.20 66.96 7.16
CA LYS A 1231 -3.23 65.97 8.24
C LYS A 1231 -1.94 65.15 8.33
N LEU A 1232 -1.34 64.81 7.19
CA LEU A 1232 -0.04 64.11 7.12
C LEU A 1232 1.09 64.95 7.74
N CYS A 1233 1.09 66.27 7.49
CA CYS A 1233 2.05 67.19 8.09
C CYS A 1233 1.88 67.32 9.60
N LEU A 1234 0.63 67.36 10.08
CA LEU A 1234 0.33 67.40 11.51
C LEU A 1234 0.76 66.11 12.23
N SER A 1235 0.75 64.95 11.56
CA SER A 1235 1.26 63.69 12.12
C SER A 1235 2.78 63.53 12.11
N LEU A 1236 3.52 64.41 11.41
CA LEU A 1236 4.99 64.36 11.27
C LEU A 1236 5.72 65.39 12.16
N LEU A 1237 4.99 66.21 12.94
CA LEU A 1237 5.58 67.02 14.02
C LEU A 1237 5.97 66.09 15.20
N PRO A 1238 7.21 66.15 15.69
CA PRO A 1238 7.76 65.10 16.56
C PRO A 1238 7.11 65.10 17.95
N SER A 1239 6.62 63.92 18.35
CA SER A 1239 6.81 63.40 19.70
C SER A 1239 8.15 62.66 19.78
#